data_AF-F6EJS8-F1
#
_entry.id   AF-F6EJS8-F1
#
_cell.length_a   1.000
_cell.length_b   1.000
_cell.length_c   1.000
_cell.angle_alpha   90.00
_cell.angle_beta   90.00
_cell.angle_gamma   90.00
#
_symmetry.space_group_name_H-M   'P 1'
#
loop_
_entity.id
_entity.type
_entity.pdbx_description
1 polymer ?
#
loop_
_entity_poly.entity_id
_entity_poly.type
_entity_poly.pdbx_seq_one_letter_code
_entity_poly.pdbx_strand_id
1 'polypeptide(L)'
;MHQGERKNASDPLLVGSAAVLVLFGLLNLLTLGMDTTALRHAVFAVVGFVLVFALSRIKLADLTLLAWSLYGAAVGLLLAVPVVGVTVKGAQRWLELGPISMQPADLAKLAVVLAIATVLGRGYRPWRLVIALGVACVPIGLVAMQPDLSTALVLGATSVMLLILGRVPLLPLLPLFGIGIAAVPLAVLALRPYQLERIQVFLSGDHDPAGSGWAAVQAEIAIGAGGLFGLASDPLYPLRASYVPEREHDLAFVSLVYAWGLLAGLAVILALLIVVWRCALAARVARTPQGALIASGVAVLFGVHGLVSVAANLSLLPHTGLPIPLFSYGGSVMTVHLAAIGLVLAVRRDGVRRPLWIPPGKAHPQPRGARAGALVVSALLIVMSGFIWELQNNRGDELLALSDAQMTRCIRIPAERGVILDRNGVPLATNSHEYRVQVVPGMFSAHDVDGLAALVETPPDELTEMISARGEELSASAGAVGAARAQEIIDAGLPGVLVIPSGDREYPHGEILGQILGFVRIGGTDDLERWPELALGAVVGAAGIERQYDALLRGVDGRQCLFVDPAGLPVAPAERIDPVHGHDLRLHLDLEMQRLATQSLTDAIRTNGGDLGAAQVMDARTGAVLAMASVPGFDNNVYSPPADLGAIQSLADAPGHPMLNKVTQIAGPPGSTFKIVVAAANAHYQALSPAYIMPTGAAYVYGGHTFRNWQPMGPHNLVQALQWSDNVYFYRLGVMLGPDRMAEVARSLGVGERSGIDLPGEISGFLGTPETVARIGGTWYGGSTVLMGIGQGTVSVTPMQVARWTAGISTGAMVTPRIADAYGTDEYIRLPAPAPQRLAFADSLGPVRAGMRAAVTGGTAGQLADLPISSAAKTGTAEDPSAPGKGTNAWFSAVAPYEEPEIVVTAFVRGGGFGSAASGPVVKDLLQFYADNWHASAPPGLP
;
A
#
# COMPACT_ATOMS: atom_id res chain seq x y z
N MET A 1 36.63 63.62 38.64
CA MET A 1 36.05 62.79 37.55
C MET A 1 34.56 62.64 37.84
N HIS A 2 33.64 63.57 37.58
CA HIS A 2 33.33 64.34 36.37
C HIS A 2 33.08 63.47 35.12
N GLN A 3 31.82 63.53 34.67
CA GLN A 3 31.27 63.12 33.38
C GLN A 3 31.26 61.61 33.09
N GLY A 4 30.11 60.95 33.24
CA GLY A 4 30.00 59.54 32.84
C GLY A 4 28.61 58.92 32.82
N GLU A 5 27.65 59.39 33.60
CA GLU A 5 26.28 58.84 33.53
C GLU A 5 25.25 59.97 33.49
N ARG A 6 24.99 60.50 32.29
CA ARG A 6 23.63 60.93 31.97
C ARG A 6 22.77 59.68 32.12
N LYS A 7 22.23 59.41 33.32
CA LYS A 7 21.34 58.28 33.60
C LYS A 7 20.11 58.46 32.71
N ASN A 8 20.14 57.79 31.57
CA ASN A 8 19.21 57.98 30.50
C ASN A 8 17.80 57.61 30.96
N ALA A 9 16.86 58.54 30.73
CA ALA A 9 15.43 58.26 30.81
C ALA A 9 14.97 57.21 29.78
N SER A 10 15.82 56.83 28.83
CA SER A 10 15.60 55.78 27.84
C SER A 10 16.10 54.41 28.32
N ASP A 11 15.38 53.36 27.92
CA ASP A 11 15.76 51.96 28.10
C ASP A 11 15.94 51.30 26.73
N PRO A 12 17.14 51.40 26.12
CA PRO A 12 17.36 50.89 24.77
C PRO A 12 17.22 49.37 24.69
N LEU A 13 17.48 48.64 25.77
CA LEU A 13 17.31 47.18 25.80
C LEU A 13 15.83 46.78 25.76
N LEU A 14 14.95 47.51 26.45
CA LEU A 14 13.51 47.26 26.43
C LEU A 14 12.92 47.54 25.03
N VAL A 15 13.24 48.69 24.44
CA VAL A 15 12.75 49.06 23.11
C VAL A 15 13.39 48.18 22.03
N GLY A 16 14.68 47.87 22.15
CA GLY A 16 15.39 46.97 21.24
C GLY A 16 14.81 45.55 21.25
N SER A 17 14.50 44.99 22.43
CA SER A 17 13.90 43.65 22.51
C SER A 17 12.48 43.61 21.92
N ALA A 18 11.70 44.69 22.09
CA ALA A 18 10.41 44.82 21.42
C ALA A 18 10.55 44.89 19.90
N ALA A 19 11.55 45.60 19.39
CA ALA A 19 11.86 45.64 17.95
C ALA A 19 12.32 44.28 17.42
N VAL A 20 13.09 43.52 18.19
CA VAL A 20 13.50 42.16 17.84
C VAL A 20 12.29 41.22 17.71
N LEU A 21 11.34 41.26 18.65
CA LEU A 21 10.12 40.46 18.57
C LEU A 21 9.30 40.77 17.30
N VAL A 22 9.12 42.05 16.98
CA VAL A 22 8.45 42.50 15.76
C VAL A 22 9.20 42.03 14.51
N LEU A 23 10.53 42.11 14.52
CA LEU A 23 11.36 41.70 13.38
C LEU A 23 11.24 40.19 13.12
N PHE A 24 11.23 39.35 14.15
CA PHE A 24 11.00 37.91 14.01
C PHE A 24 9.57 37.60 13.52
N GLY A 25 8.58 38.39 13.94
CA GLY A 25 7.21 38.29 13.42
C GLY A 25 7.14 38.58 11.92
N LEU A 26 7.79 39.67 11.49
CA LEU A 26 7.94 40.03 10.07
C LEU A 26 8.69 38.95 9.29
N LEU A 27 9.80 38.44 9.84
CA LEU A 27 10.58 37.37 9.23
C LEU A 27 9.72 36.13 8.97
N ASN A 28 8.95 35.69 9.98
CA ASN A 28 8.04 34.55 9.84
C ASN A 28 7.01 34.78 8.72
N LEU A 29 6.37 35.96 8.68
CA LEU A 29 5.37 36.27 7.64
C LEU A 29 5.97 36.30 6.23
N LEU A 30 7.17 36.84 6.08
CA LEU A 30 7.89 36.87 4.80
C LEU A 30 8.29 35.47 4.36
N THR A 31 8.73 34.60 5.29
CA THR A 31 9.03 33.19 4.96
C THR A 31 7.82 32.37 4.57
N LEU A 32 6.63 32.81 4.96
CA LEU A 32 5.36 32.19 4.57
C LEU A 32 4.84 32.70 3.22
N GLY A 33 5.52 33.65 2.57
CA GLY A 33 5.07 34.31 1.34
C GLY A 33 3.88 35.25 1.54
N MET A 34 3.63 35.70 2.78
CA MET A 34 2.46 36.51 3.15
C MET A 34 2.76 38.02 3.11
N ASP A 35 3.19 38.53 1.96
CA ASP A 35 3.70 39.90 1.81
C ASP A 35 2.71 40.99 2.26
N THR A 36 1.43 40.82 1.95
CA THR A 36 0.37 41.77 2.32
C THR A 36 0.16 41.83 3.84
N THR A 37 0.19 40.67 4.50
CA THR A 37 0.10 40.55 5.95
C THR A 37 1.34 41.08 6.64
N ALA A 38 2.53 40.81 6.08
CA ALA A 38 3.80 41.36 6.55
C ALA A 38 3.80 42.90 6.49
N LEU A 39 3.30 43.49 5.40
CA LEU A 39 3.17 44.94 5.28
C LEU A 39 2.25 45.52 6.37
N ARG A 40 1.08 44.91 6.59
CA ARG A 40 0.16 45.32 7.66
C ARG A 40 0.81 45.22 9.04
N HIS A 41 1.53 44.14 9.30
CA HIS A 41 2.31 43.96 10.53
C HIS A 41 3.32 45.11 10.73
N ALA A 42 4.08 45.46 9.69
CA ALA A 42 5.04 46.57 9.74
C ALA A 42 4.36 47.92 10.03
N VAL A 43 3.20 48.19 9.41
CA VAL A 43 2.43 49.42 9.66
C VAL A 43 1.98 49.51 11.11
N PHE A 44 1.41 48.43 11.67
CA PHE A 44 1.00 48.41 13.08
C PHE A 44 2.19 48.55 14.03
N ALA A 45 3.36 48.00 13.68
CA ALA A 45 4.57 48.19 14.45
C ALA A 45 5.02 49.65 14.46
N VAL A 46 5.03 50.32 13.30
CA VAL A 46 5.35 51.76 13.20
C VAL A 46 4.40 52.59 14.05
N VAL A 47 3.09 52.37 13.95
CA VAL A 47 2.08 53.04 14.78
C VAL A 47 2.36 52.80 16.27
N GLY A 48 2.64 51.55 16.65
CA GLY A 48 2.97 51.18 18.03
C GLY A 48 4.25 51.83 18.55
N PHE A 49 5.31 51.95 17.74
CA PHE A 49 6.54 52.65 18.14
C PHE A 49 6.35 54.16 18.26
N VAL A 50 5.48 54.76 17.43
CA VAL A 50 5.04 56.15 17.61
C VAL A 50 4.30 56.31 18.95
N LEU A 51 3.44 55.36 19.31
CA LEU A 51 2.79 55.34 20.63
C LEU A 51 3.78 55.15 21.79
N VAL A 52 4.80 54.27 21.65
CA VAL A 52 5.89 54.14 22.64
C VAL A 52 6.53 55.50 22.89
N PHE A 53 6.88 56.22 21.82
CA PHE A 53 7.48 57.54 21.92
C PHE A 53 6.53 58.54 22.58
N ALA A 54 5.28 58.64 22.14
CA ALA A 54 4.29 59.56 22.69
C ALA A 54 4.00 59.31 24.18
N LEU A 55 3.69 58.05 24.54
CA LEU A 55 3.34 57.66 25.91
C LEU A 55 4.53 57.78 26.86
N SER A 56 5.77 57.54 26.39
CA SER A 56 6.98 57.74 27.20
C SER A 56 7.15 59.21 27.69
N ARG A 57 6.46 60.15 27.04
CA ARG A 57 6.49 61.58 27.36
C ARG A 57 5.38 62.02 28.33
N ILE A 58 4.41 61.17 28.66
CA ILE A 58 3.30 61.48 29.58
C ILE A 58 3.81 61.72 31.01
N LYS A 59 3.19 62.69 31.72
CA LYS A 59 3.49 62.97 33.12
C LYS A 59 2.71 62.00 34.02
N LEU A 60 3.33 61.60 35.13
CA LEU A 60 2.77 60.59 36.03
C LEU A 60 1.44 61.03 36.68
N ALA A 61 1.19 62.34 36.80
CA ALA A 61 -0.06 62.92 37.29
C ALA A 61 -1.26 62.61 36.36
N ASP A 62 -1.02 62.55 35.05
CA ASP A 62 -2.05 62.38 34.03
C ASP A 62 -2.43 60.89 33.83
N LEU A 63 -1.63 59.97 34.38
CA LEU A 63 -1.87 58.52 34.28
C LEU A 63 -3.17 58.09 34.96
N THR A 64 -3.63 58.82 35.98
CA THR A 64 -4.91 58.50 36.65
C THR A 64 -6.09 58.77 35.73
N LEU A 65 -6.07 59.89 35.00
CA LEU A 65 -7.11 60.22 34.03
C LEU A 65 -7.07 59.22 32.87
N LEU A 66 -5.88 58.97 32.33
CA LEU A 66 -5.65 58.00 31.27
C LEU A 66 -6.15 56.59 31.65
N ALA A 67 -5.88 56.12 32.88
CA ALA A 67 -6.32 54.81 33.35
C ALA A 67 -7.84 54.66 33.29
N TRP A 68 -8.60 55.63 33.79
CA TRP A 68 -10.06 55.58 33.80
C TRP A 68 -10.66 55.80 32.40
N SER A 69 -10.05 56.65 31.58
CA SER A 69 -10.47 56.84 30.18
C SER A 69 -10.29 55.55 29.36
N LEU A 70 -9.13 54.88 29.49
CA LEU A 70 -8.87 53.61 28.80
C LEU A 70 -9.75 52.49 29.34
N TYR A 71 -10.03 52.47 30.65
CA TYR A 71 -10.96 51.50 31.24
C TYR A 71 -12.39 51.69 30.73
N GLY A 72 -12.90 52.91 30.72
CA GLY A 72 -14.22 53.22 30.17
C GLY A 72 -14.33 52.87 28.69
N ALA A 73 -13.30 53.21 27.89
CA ALA A 73 -13.23 52.84 26.48
C ALA A 73 -13.20 51.32 26.29
N ALA A 74 -12.37 50.59 27.04
CA ALA A 74 -12.28 49.13 26.95
C ALA A 74 -13.60 48.45 27.29
N VAL A 75 -14.27 48.86 28.38
CA VAL A 75 -15.59 48.32 28.76
C VAL A 75 -16.65 48.66 27.72
N GLY A 76 -16.68 49.90 27.23
CA GLY A 76 -17.62 50.31 26.18
C GLY A 76 -17.44 49.51 24.89
N LEU A 77 -16.20 49.29 24.46
CA LEU A 77 -15.90 48.47 23.29
C LEU A 77 -16.26 47.00 23.52
N LEU A 78 -15.98 46.43 24.71
CA LEU A 78 -16.38 45.07 25.05
C LEU A 78 -17.91 44.88 25.07
N LEU A 79 -18.66 45.89 25.51
CA LEU A 79 -20.14 45.88 25.46
C LEU A 79 -20.68 46.03 24.03
N ALA A 80 -19.90 46.61 23.11
CA ALA A 80 -20.27 46.75 21.71
C ALA A 80 -20.11 45.43 20.93
N VAL A 81 -19.20 44.53 21.33
CA VAL A 81 -18.91 43.28 20.61
C VAL A 81 -20.14 42.40 20.40
N PRO A 82 -21.01 42.12 21.41
CA PRO A 82 -22.20 41.28 21.18
C PRO A 82 -23.22 41.91 20.22
N VAL A 83 -23.18 43.24 20.02
CA VAL A 83 -24.17 43.98 19.24
C VAL A 83 -23.71 44.25 17.81
N VAL A 84 -22.43 44.59 17.63
CA VAL A 84 -21.87 45.05 16.34
C VAL A 84 -20.61 44.27 15.94
N GLY A 85 -20.21 43.26 16.72
CA GLY A 85 -19.03 42.44 16.43
C GLY A 85 -19.25 41.45 15.30
N VAL A 86 -18.16 41.10 14.62
CA VAL A 86 -18.17 40.11 13.54
C VAL A 86 -17.87 38.72 14.08
N THR A 87 -18.54 37.71 13.51
CA THR A 87 -18.34 36.30 13.86
C THR A 87 -17.33 35.69 12.93
N VAL A 88 -16.18 35.28 13.46
CA VAL A 88 -15.13 34.56 12.72
C VAL A 88 -14.95 33.20 13.39
N LYS A 89 -15.03 32.11 12.59
CA LYS A 89 -14.92 30.71 13.06
C LYS A 89 -15.81 30.39 14.29
N GLY A 90 -17.03 30.94 14.31
CA GLY A 90 -18.02 30.68 15.37
C GLY A 90 -17.83 31.50 16.66
N ALA A 91 -16.87 32.43 16.73
CA ALA A 91 -16.67 33.33 17.86
C ALA A 91 -16.85 34.80 17.46
N GLN A 92 -17.60 35.56 18.26
CA GLN A 92 -17.84 36.99 18.06
C GLN A 92 -16.94 37.78 19.04
N ARG A 93 -15.74 38.16 18.58
CA ARG A 93 -14.69 38.78 19.41
C ARG A 93 -14.12 40.08 18.84
N TRP A 94 -14.37 40.36 17.56
CA TRP A 94 -13.70 41.43 16.82
C TRP A 94 -14.68 42.52 16.41
N LEU A 95 -14.17 43.76 16.36
CA LEU A 95 -14.84 44.91 15.76
C LEU A 95 -14.08 45.29 14.49
N GLU A 96 -14.79 45.43 13.37
CA GLU A 96 -14.24 45.94 12.12
C GLU A 96 -14.40 47.45 12.06
N LEU A 97 -13.27 48.17 12.03
CA LEU A 97 -13.19 49.62 11.91
C LEU A 97 -12.61 49.95 10.51
N GLY A 98 -13.37 49.61 9.47
CA GLY A 98 -12.93 49.75 8.08
C GLY A 98 -11.77 48.80 7.74
N PRO A 99 -10.59 49.29 7.33
CA PRO A 99 -9.45 48.43 6.98
C PRO A 99 -8.74 47.79 8.18
N ILE A 100 -9.16 48.10 9.41
CA ILE A 100 -8.51 47.64 10.65
C ILE A 100 -9.50 46.81 11.46
N SER A 101 -9.08 45.60 11.84
CA SER A 101 -9.77 44.80 12.85
C SER A 101 -9.14 45.03 14.23
N MET A 102 -9.99 45.25 15.24
CA MET A 102 -9.57 45.45 16.62
C MET A 102 -10.28 44.46 17.54
N GLN A 103 -9.53 43.84 18.45
CA GLN A 103 -10.09 43.03 19.53
C GLN A 103 -10.14 43.87 20.81
N PRO A 104 -11.33 44.27 21.30
CA PRO A 104 -11.45 45.12 22.49
C PRO A 104 -10.80 44.54 23.75
N ALA A 105 -10.73 43.22 23.85
CA ALA A 105 -10.09 42.51 24.95
C ALA A 105 -8.59 42.84 25.08
N ASP A 106 -7.90 43.19 23.98
CA ASP A 106 -6.49 43.61 24.05
C ASP A 106 -6.33 44.92 24.79
N LEU A 107 -7.18 45.91 24.49
CA LEU A 107 -7.20 47.18 25.22
C LEU A 107 -7.54 46.96 26.70
N ALA A 108 -8.47 46.04 26.99
CA ALA A 108 -8.87 45.68 28.34
C ALA A 108 -7.69 45.14 29.19
N LYS A 109 -6.78 44.34 28.60
CA LYS A 109 -5.56 43.85 29.27
C LYS A 109 -4.75 44.99 29.89
N LEU A 110 -4.48 46.04 29.11
CA LEU A 110 -3.74 47.20 29.59
C LEU A 110 -4.59 48.08 30.53
N ALA A 111 -5.87 48.30 30.20
CA ALA A 111 -6.75 49.15 30.98
C ALA A 111 -6.97 48.64 32.41
N VAL A 112 -7.14 47.32 32.59
CA VAL A 112 -7.26 46.67 33.90
C VAL A 112 -5.98 46.86 34.72
N VAL A 113 -4.80 46.67 34.10
CA VAL A 113 -3.51 46.91 34.77
C VAL A 113 -3.43 48.34 35.31
N LEU A 114 -3.77 49.33 34.48
CA LEU A 114 -3.71 50.75 34.86
C LEU A 114 -4.75 51.12 35.93
N ALA A 115 -5.98 50.62 35.81
CA ALA A 115 -7.05 50.90 36.75
C ALA A 115 -6.77 50.28 38.13
N ILE A 116 -6.37 49.01 38.21
CA ILE A 116 -5.99 48.35 39.47
C ILE A 116 -4.79 49.06 40.10
N ALA A 117 -3.76 49.41 39.32
CA ALA A 117 -2.59 50.14 39.82
C ALA A 117 -2.96 51.52 40.38
N THR A 118 -3.96 52.19 39.80
CA THR A 118 -4.48 53.49 40.25
C THR A 118 -5.28 53.38 41.57
N VAL A 119 -6.00 52.28 41.77
CA VAL A 119 -6.76 51.99 42.99
C VAL A 119 -5.81 51.59 44.13
N LEU A 120 -4.93 50.62 43.90
CA LEU A 120 -4.04 50.04 44.91
C LEU A 120 -2.78 50.86 45.15
N GLY A 121 -2.37 51.71 44.20
CA GLY A 121 -1.21 52.59 44.33
C GLY A 121 -1.31 53.60 45.47
N ARG A 122 -2.53 53.81 46.02
CA ARG A 122 -2.75 54.63 47.21
C ARG A 122 -2.66 53.84 48.52
N GLY A 123 -2.34 52.54 48.48
CA GLY A 123 -2.26 51.61 49.61
C GLY A 123 -3.52 50.77 49.83
N TYR A 124 -3.35 49.60 50.45
CA TYR A 124 -4.42 48.64 50.75
C TYR A 124 -5.43 49.17 51.76
N ARG A 125 -6.71 49.04 51.44
CA ARG A 125 -7.88 49.15 52.33
C ARG A 125 -8.96 48.17 51.85
N PRO A 126 -9.78 47.58 52.73
CA PRO A 126 -10.80 46.60 52.32
C PRO A 126 -11.74 47.10 51.21
N TRP A 127 -12.21 48.35 51.28
CA TRP A 127 -13.07 48.91 50.22
C TRP A 127 -12.34 49.11 48.88
N ARG A 128 -11.02 49.36 48.89
CA ARG A 128 -10.22 49.45 47.66
C ARG A 128 -9.99 48.08 47.03
N LEU A 129 -9.93 47.03 47.85
CA LEU A 129 -9.94 45.67 47.35
C LEU A 129 -11.25 45.39 46.61
N VAL A 130 -12.40 45.76 47.17
CA VAL A 130 -13.70 45.62 46.49
C VAL A 130 -13.73 46.37 45.16
N ILE A 131 -13.23 47.60 45.10
CA ILE A 131 -13.13 48.35 43.83
C ILE A 131 -12.18 47.67 42.85
N ALA A 132 -11.00 47.23 43.30
CA ALA A 132 -10.05 46.54 42.43
C ALA A 132 -10.62 45.24 41.85
N LEU A 133 -11.40 44.50 42.65
CA LEU A 133 -12.12 43.30 42.20
C LEU A 133 -13.23 43.65 41.22
N GLY A 134 -14.02 44.70 41.47
CA GLY A 134 -15.03 45.16 40.51
C GLY A 134 -14.43 45.58 39.17
N VAL A 135 -13.30 46.30 39.22
CA VAL A 135 -12.52 46.70 38.04
C VAL A 135 -11.96 45.50 37.28
N ALA A 136 -11.59 44.41 37.96
CA ALA A 136 -11.12 43.20 37.30
C ALA A 136 -12.27 42.36 36.73
N CYS A 137 -13.32 42.12 37.52
CA CYS A 137 -14.40 41.20 37.20
C CYS A 137 -15.24 41.66 36.00
N VAL A 138 -15.44 42.98 35.81
CA VAL A 138 -16.27 43.48 34.69
C VAL A 138 -15.66 43.12 33.34
N PRO A 139 -14.40 43.48 33.00
CA PRO A 139 -13.80 43.05 31.74
C PRO A 139 -13.61 41.54 31.64
N ILE A 140 -13.25 40.85 32.73
CA ILE A 140 -13.10 39.38 32.73
C ILE A 140 -14.42 38.69 32.36
N GLY A 141 -15.54 39.13 32.96
CA GLY A 141 -16.87 38.60 32.68
C GLY A 141 -17.30 38.87 31.23
N LEU A 142 -17.09 40.10 30.73
CA LEU A 142 -17.43 40.45 29.36
C LEU A 142 -16.60 39.66 28.33
N VAL A 143 -15.31 39.45 28.58
CA VAL A 143 -14.44 38.64 27.72
C VAL A 143 -14.84 37.16 27.77
N ALA A 144 -15.19 36.64 28.95
CA ALA A 144 -15.69 35.27 29.09
C ALA A 144 -17.02 35.05 28.34
N MET A 145 -17.88 36.07 28.26
CA MET A 145 -19.10 36.06 27.45
C MET A 145 -18.83 36.12 25.93
N GLN A 146 -17.63 36.54 25.50
CA GLN A 146 -17.18 36.59 24.10
C GLN A 146 -16.43 35.31 23.67
N PRO A 147 -16.84 34.16 24.21
CA PRO A 147 -16.06 32.92 24.30
C PRO A 147 -14.52 32.96 24.35
N ASP A 148 -13.85 34.01 24.84
CA ASP A 148 -12.36 34.10 24.84
C ASP A 148 -11.76 33.70 26.20
N LEU A 149 -11.68 32.38 26.44
CA LEU A 149 -11.20 31.82 27.70
C LEU A 149 -9.74 32.17 27.99
N SER A 150 -8.89 32.18 26.97
CA SER A 150 -7.47 32.52 27.05
C SER A 150 -7.25 33.95 27.53
N THR A 151 -7.93 34.93 26.93
CA THR A 151 -7.80 36.32 27.34
C THR A 151 -8.39 36.54 28.74
N ALA A 152 -9.50 35.87 29.07
CA ALA A 152 -10.07 35.90 30.41
C ALA A 152 -9.09 35.34 31.46
N LEU A 153 -8.39 34.24 31.15
CA LEU A 153 -7.35 33.66 31.99
C LEU A 153 -6.17 34.62 32.19
N VAL A 154 -5.66 35.23 31.11
CA VAL A 154 -4.57 36.23 31.18
C VAL A 154 -4.99 37.42 32.03
N LEU A 155 -6.20 37.95 31.84
CA LEU A 155 -6.74 39.07 32.64
C LEU A 155 -6.89 38.70 34.12
N GLY A 156 -7.42 37.51 34.41
CA GLY A 156 -7.58 36.99 35.77
C GLY A 156 -6.23 36.82 36.48
N ALA A 157 -5.30 36.10 35.86
CA ALA A 157 -3.95 35.88 36.39
C ALA A 157 -3.20 37.20 36.59
N THR A 158 -3.28 38.13 35.63
CA THR A 158 -2.67 39.47 35.73
C THR A 158 -3.26 40.26 36.90
N SER A 159 -4.59 40.22 37.08
CA SER A 159 -5.29 40.91 38.16
C SER A 159 -4.92 40.34 39.53
N VAL A 160 -4.87 39.02 39.68
CA VAL A 160 -4.46 38.34 40.93
C VAL A 160 -3.01 38.70 41.29
N MET A 161 -2.11 38.64 40.32
CA MET A 161 -0.70 39.02 40.55
C MET A 161 -0.57 40.50 40.93
N LEU A 162 -1.37 41.39 40.35
CA LEU A 162 -1.42 42.80 40.74
C LEU A 162 -1.93 43.01 42.17
N LEU A 163 -2.91 42.22 42.63
CA LEU A 163 -3.36 42.25 44.03
C LEU A 163 -2.24 41.83 45.00
N ILE A 164 -1.50 40.77 44.65
CA ILE A 164 -0.34 40.29 45.42
C ILE A 164 0.77 41.36 45.46
N LEU A 165 1.13 41.91 44.30
CA LEU A 165 2.15 42.97 44.18
C LEU A 165 1.72 44.27 44.88
N GLY A 166 0.40 44.52 44.94
CA GLY A 166 -0.25 45.59 45.71
C GLY A 166 -0.24 45.39 47.23
N ARG A 167 0.33 44.27 47.72
CA ARG A 167 0.37 43.87 49.13
C ARG A 167 -1.00 43.71 49.77
N VAL A 168 -1.98 43.23 49.01
CA VAL A 168 -3.22 42.75 49.61
C VAL A 168 -2.88 41.53 50.48
N PRO A 169 -3.28 41.47 51.76
CA PRO A 169 -3.05 40.30 52.59
C PRO A 169 -3.72 39.07 51.98
N LEU A 170 -3.08 37.90 52.07
CA LEU A 170 -3.58 36.66 51.48
C LEU A 170 -4.94 36.21 52.04
N LEU A 171 -5.21 36.49 53.32
CA LEU A 171 -6.41 36.02 54.01
C LEU A 171 -7.72 36.44 53.33
N PRO A 172 -7.95 37.72 52.96
CA PRO A 172 -9.13 38.11 52.17
C PRO A 172 -9.11 37.66 50.70
N LEU A 173 -7.98 37.16 50.19
CA LEU A 173 -7.90 36.58 48.85
C LEU A 173 -8.27 35.09 48.82
N LEU A 174 -8.10 34.35 49.93
CA LEU A 174 -8.42 32.92 50.00
C LEU A 174 -9.87 32.57 49.61
N PRO A 175 -10.91 33.30 50.06
CA PRO A 175 -12.28 33.05 49.61
C PRO A 175 -12.45 33.25 48.10
N LEU A 176 -11.74 34.22 47.51
CA LEU A 176 -11.78 34.50 46.08
C LEU A 176 -11.08 33.39 45.27
N PHE A 177 -9.97 32.86 45.78
CA PHE A 177 -9.35 31.66 45.20
C PHE A 177 -10.28 30.44 45.30
N GLY A 178 -10.95 30.26 46.44
CA GLY A 178 -11.96 29.21 46.63
C GLY A 178 -13.13 29.34 45.64
N ILE A 179 -13.67 30.55 45.47
CA ILE A 179 -14.71 30.85 44.48
C ILE A 179 -14.20 30.62 43.06
N GLY A 180 -12.98 31.05 42.74
CA GLY A 180 -12.37 30.85 41.43
C GLY A 180 -12.22 29.37 41.08
N ILE A 181 -11.72 28.55 42.02
CA ILE A 181 -11.60 27.09 41.85
C ILE A 181 -12.99 26.44 41.75
N ALA A 182 -13.93 26.82 42.61
CA ALA A 182 -15.30 26.31 42.57
C ALA A 182 -16.07 26.71 41.30
N ALA A 183 -15.69 27.81 40.66
CA ALA A 183 -16.26 28.25 39.39
C ALA A 183 -15.74 27.44 38.19
N VAL A 184 -14.63 26.69 38.31
CA VAL A 184 -14.06 25.92 37.18
C VAL A 184 -15.03 24.84 36.66
N PRO A 185 -15.63 23.96 37.50
CA PRO A 185 -16.62 22.99 37.03
C PRO A 185 -17.87 23.66 36.43
N LEU A 186 -18.29 24.80 37.00
CA LEU A 186 -19.42 25.57 36.47
C LEU A 186 -19.10 26.21 35.11
N ALA A 187 -17.86 26.67 34.92
CA ALA A 187 -17.39 27.24 33.67
C ALA A 187 -17.37 26.19 32.55
N VAL A 188 -17.08 24.92 32.86
CA VAL A 188 -17.16 23.81 31.88
C VAL A 188 -18.58 23.63 31.34
N LEU A 189 -19.61 23.81 32.19
CA LEU A 189 -21.02 23.75 31.77
C LEU A 189 -21.42 24.91 30.84
N ALA A 190 -20.65 26.00 30.82
CA ALA A 190 -20.88 27.18 29.99
C ALA A 190 -20.06 27.16 28.68
N LEU A 191 -19.23 26.14 28.46
CA LEU A 191 -18.42 26.02 27.25
C LEU A 191 -19.25 25.62 26.03
N ARG A 192 -18.90 26.17 24.87
CA ARG A 192 -19.47 25.77 23.57
C ARG A 192 -18.94 24.39 23.16
N PRO A 193 -19.66 23.63 22.30
CA PRO A 193 -19.22 22.32 21.83
C PRO A 193 -17.78 22.30 21.30
N TYR A 194 -17.41 23.26 20.43
CA TYR A 194 -16.05 23.35 19.88
C TYR A 194 -14.95 23.63 20.94
N GLN A 195 -15.29 24.27 22.07
CA GLN A 195 -14.34 24.53 23.15
C GLN A 195 -14.13 23.28 24.00
N LEU A 196 -15.20 22.52 24.24
CA LEU A 196 -15.13 21.22 24.91
C LEU A 196 -14.32 20.23 24.08
N GLU A 197 -14.52 20.22 22.77
CA GLU A 197 -13.79 19.35 21.84
C GLU A 197 -12.27 19.59 21.92
N ARG A 198 -11.81 20.84 21.90
CA ARG A 198 -10.37 21.18 22.06
C ARG A 198 -9.80 20.75 23.42
N ILE A 199 -10.58 20.81 24.49
CA ILE A 199 -10.17 20.36 25.82
C ILE A 199 -10.13 18.84 25.88
N GLN A 200 -11.13 18.18 25.30
CA GLN A 200 -11.21 16.72 25.24
C GLN A 200 -10.04 16.15 24.49
N VAL A 201 -9.75 16.63 23.27
CA VAL A 201 -8.56 16.25 22.48
C VAL A 201 -7.26 16.40 23.27
N PHE A 202 -7.09 17.51 23.98
CA PHE A 202 -5.92 17.73 24.83
C PHE A 202 -5.84 16.73 26.00
N LEU A 203 -6.96 16.43 26.66
CA LEU A 203 -7.00 15.53 27.83
C LEU A 203 -6.93 14.06 27.45
N SER A 204 -7.51 13.66 26.32
CA SER A 204 -7.46 12.29 25.80
C SER A 204 -6.11 11.97 25.17
N GLY A 205 -5.35 12.98 24.74
CA GLY A 205 -4.18 12.79 23.89
C GLY A 205 -4.56 12.14 22.57
N ASP A 206 -5.78 12.40 22.08
CA ASP A 206 -6.27 11.81 20.85
C ASP A 206 -5.74 12.62 19.67
N HIS A 207 -4.86 12.00 18.89
CA HIS A 207 -4.15 12.63 17.78
C HIS A 207 -4.91 12.41 16.48
N ASP A 208 -6.22 12.70 16.47
CA ASP A 208 -7.05 12.57 15.27
C ASP A 208 -6.46 13.47 14.15
N PRO A 209 -5.86 12.89 13.10
CA PRO A 209 -5.21 13.64 12.03
C PRO A 209 -6.22 14.33 11.11
N ALA A 210 -7.51 13.97 11.18
CA ALA A 210 -8.56 14.49 10.31
C ALA A 210 -9.57 15.40 11.05
N GLY A 211 -9.49 15.46 12.38
CA GLY A 211 -10.45 16.18 13.23
C GLY A 211 -9.82 17.32 14.05
N SER A 212 -10.33 17.52 15.26
CA SER A 212 -9.93 18.61 16.16
C SER A 212 -8.51 18.49 16.75
N GLY A 213 -7.86 17.32 16.61
CA GLY A 213 -6.47 17.04 16.98
C GLY A 213 -5.42 17.52 15.98
N TRP A 214 -5.82 17.83 14.73
CA TRP A 214 -4.89 18.15 13.65
C TRP A 214 -3.91 19.27 14.00
N ALA A 215 -4.37 20.38 14.55
CA ALA A 215 -3.51 21.52 14.88
C ALA A 215 -2.42 21.18 15.92
N ALA A 216 -2.71 20.28 16.86
CA ALA A 216 -1.75 19.86 17.88
C ALA A 216 -0.68 18.93 17.30
N VAL A 217 -1.09 17.99 16.45
CA VAL A 217 -0.19 17.09 15.70
C VAL A 217 0.76 17.89 14.82
N GLN A 218 0.23 18.85 14.06
CA GLN A 218 1.06 19.67 13.16
C GLN A 218 2.02 20.59 13.92
N ALA A 219 1.61 21.09 15.09
CA ALA A 219 2.51 21.83 15.96
C ALA A 219 3.69 20.96 16.44
N GLU A 220 3.42 19.72 16.86
CA GLU A 220 4.44 18.78 17.29
C GLU A 220 5.41 18.40 16.16
N ILE A 221 4.88 18.10 14.97
CA ILE A 221 5.68 17.82 13.75
C ILE A 221 6.59 19.00 13.43
N ALA A 222 6.03 20.21 13.35
CA ALA A 222 6.78 21.41 12.98
C ALA A 222 7.88 21.78 14.00
N ILE A 223 7.62 21.61 15.30
CA ILE A 223 8.63 21.82 16.34
C ILE A 223 9.72 20.75 16.26
N GLY A 224 9.35 19.47 16.17
CA GLY A 224 10.28 18.34 16.15
C GLY A 224 11.17 18.32 14.91
N ALA A 225 10.58 18.56 13.73
CA ALA A 225 11.29 18.55 12.45
C ALA A 225 12.16 19.80 12.22
N GLY A 226 11.88 20.93 12.89
CA GLY A 226 12.60 22.19 12.70
C GLY A 226 14.08 22.16 13.11
N GLY A 227 14.51 21.23 13.98
CA GLY A 227 15.90 21.14 14.45
C GLY A 227 16.47 22.47 15.00
N LEU A 228 17.81 22.61 14.95
CA LEU A 228 18.49 23.81 15.48
C LEU A 228 18.37 25.04 14.58
N PHE A 229 18.37 24.85 13.25
CA PHE A 229 18.47 25.92 12.24
C PHE A 229 17.22 26.08 11.36
N GLY A 230 16.24 25.18 11.48
CA GLY A 230 15.01 25.25 10.69
C GLY A 230 15.13 24.66 9.30
N LEU A 231 13.98 24.59 8.62
CA LEU A 231 13.82 24.05 7.27
C LEU A 231 13.57 25.11 6.21
N ALA A 232 13.71 26.42 6.48
CA ALA A 232 13.44 27.47 5.49
C ALA A 232 14.31 27.38 4.21
N SER A 233 15.42 26.64 4.25
CA SER A 233 16.26 26.35 3.09
C SER A 233 15.82 25.12 2.28
N ASP A 234 14.91 24.30 2.82
CA ASP A 234 14.30 23.17 2.12
C ASP A 234 13.36 23.70 1.02
N PRO A 235 13.53 23.31 -0.26
CA PRO A 235 12.61 23.66 -1.34
C PRO A 235 11.16 23.28 -1.07
N LEU A 236 10.89 22.25 -0.26
CA LEU A 236 9.55 21.79 0.11
C LEU A 236 8.97 22.55 1.31
N TYR A 237 9.72 23.46 1.93
CA TYR A 237 9.26 24.22 3.09
C TYR A 237 7.92 24.95 2.87
N PRO A 238 7.66 25.62 1.72
CA PRO A 238 6.38 26.28 1.50
C PRO A 238 5.19 25.32 1.60
N LEU A 239 5.35 24.09 1.12
CA LEU A 239 4.36 23.01 1.24
C LEU A 239 4.28 22.51 2.68
N ARG A 240 5.40 22.18 3.32
CA ARG A 240 5.44 21.79 4.74
C ARG A 240 4.72 22.78 5.63
N ALA A 241 4.97 24.06 5.41
CA ALA A 241 4.39 25.12 6.19
C ALA A 241 2.87 25.21 5.99
N SER A 242 2.30 24.76 4.85
CA SER A 242 0.85 24.84 4.61
C SER A 242 0.05 23.88 5.49
N TYR A 243 0.71 22.83 6.00
CA TYR A 243 0.16 21.90 6.99
C TYR A 243 0.05 22.51 8.39
N VAL A 244 0.67 23.67 8.69
CA VAL A 244 0.56 24.31 10.00
C VAL A 244 -0.65 25.27 10.00
N PRO A 245 -1.74 25.00 10.76
CA PRO A 245 -2.87 25.92 10.86
C PRO A 245 -2.50 27.25 11.49
N GLU A 246 -3.09 28.35 11.04
CA GLU A 246 -2.99 29.67 11.71
C GLU A 246 -1.54 30.06 12.04
N ARG A 247 -0.60 29.67 11.17
CA ARG A 247 0.86 29.84 11.27
C ARG A 247 1.31 31.30 11.32
N GLU A 248 0.43 32.25 11.05
CA GLU A 248 0.63 33.68 11.17
C GLU A 248 0.12 34.27 12.51
N HIS A 249 -0.82 33.59 13.18
CA HIS A 249 -1.46 34.04 14.43
C HIS A 249 -1.07 33.14 15.61
N ASP A 250 -1.77 32.01 15.75
CA ASP A 250 -1.78 31.16 16.93
C ASP A 250 -0.55 30.28 17.02
N LEU A 251 -0.18 29.64 15.90
CA LEU A 251 1.00 28.77 15.80
C LEU A 251 2.22 29.48 15.21
N ALA A 252 2.27 30.81 15.30
CA ALA A 252 3.36 31.59 14.74
C ALA A 252 4.73 31.24 15.34
N PHE A 253 4.80 30.85 16.61
CA PHE A 253 6.08 30.47 17.22
C PHE A 253 6.54 29.11 16.73
N VAL A 254 5.61 28.17 16.58
CA VAL A 254 5.88 26.89 15.93
C VAL A 254 6.35 27.09 14.50
N SER A 255 5.66 27.92 13.72
CA SER A 255 6.04 28.27 12.35
C SER A 255 7.46 28.84 12.27
N LEU A 256 7.84 29.74 13.19
CA LEU A 256 9.20 30.27 13.24
C LEU A 256 10.24 29.21 13.58
N VAL A 257 9.95 28.33 14.55
CA VAL A 257 10.85 27.21 14.89
C VAL A 257 10.96 26.24 13.71
N TYR A 258 9.88 26.05 12.96
CA TYR A 258 9.90 25.18 11.79
C TYR A 258 10.76 25.76 10.65
N ALA A 259 10.64 27.07 10.40
CA ALA A 259 11.42 27.80 9.40
C ALA A 259 12.89 28.00 9.79
N TRP A 260 13.15 28.50 11.00
CA TRP A 260 14.45 29.05 11.42
C TRP A 260 15.06 28.35 12.65
N GLY A 261 14.40 27.29 13.12
CA GLY A 261 14.93 26.38 14.13
C GLY A 261 14.77 26.86 15.57
N LEU A 262 15.22 26.00 16.49
CA LEU A 262 15.19 26.24 17.92
C LEU A 262 15.93 27.53 18.31
N LEU A 263 17.02 27.89 17.61
CA LEU A 263 17.76 29.12 17.92
C LEU A 263 16.92 30.39 17.73
N ALA A 264 16.07 30.44 16.69
CA ALA A 264 15.13 31.53 16.49
C ALA A 264 14.05 31.56 17.58
N GLY A 265 13.51 30.39 17.95
CA GLY A 265 12.58 30.26 19.08
C GLY A 265 13.17 30.74 20.40
N LEU A 266 14.41 30.35 20.72
CA LEU A 266 15.14 30.80 21.91
C LEU A 266 15.39 32.31 21.89
N ALA A 267 15.67 32.90 20.72
CA ALA A 267 15.84 34.34 20.58
C ALA A 267 14.54 35.11 20.87
N VAL A 268 13.38 34.60 20.42
CA VAL A 268 12.06 35.15 20.75
C VAL A 268 11.78 35.06 22.25
N ILE A 269 12.02 33.90 22.86
CA ILE A 269 11.86 33.70 24.32
C ILE A 269 12.78 34.64 25.09
N LEU A 270 14.05 34.78 24.67
CA LEU A 270 15.00 35.68 25.30
C LEU A 270 14.57 37.15 25.20
N ALA A 271 14.12 37.61 24.03
CA ALA A 271 13.63 38.97 23.84
C ALA A 271 12.40 39.25 24.72
N LEU A 272 11.46 38.30 24.81
CA LEU A 272 10.31 38.38 25.72
C LEU A 272 10.75 38.46 27.19
N LEU A 273 11.71 37.62 27.60
CA LEU A 273 12.25 37.65 28.96
C LEU A 273 12.93 38.98 29.29
N ILE A 274 13.68 39.56 28.35
CA ILE A 274 14.27 40.88 28.52
C ILE A 274 13.16 41.91 28.73
N VAL A 275 12.09 41.91 27.93
CA VAL A 275 10.95 42.82 28.12
C VAL A 275 10.36 42.68 29.54
N VAL A 276 10.06 41.45 29.98
CA VAL A 276 9.52 41.17 31.32
C VAL A 276 10.45 41.68 32.42
N TRP A 277 11.75 41.37 32.34
CA TRP A 277 12.75 41.78 33.32
C TRP A 277 12.96 43.29 33.35
N ARG A 278 13.02 43.95 32.19
CA ARG A 278 13.19 45.41 32.11
C ARG A 278 11.96 46.14 32.67
N CYS A 279 10.75 45.65 32.41
CA CYS A 279 9.53 46.15 33.04
C CYS A 279 9.53 45.93 34.57
N ALA A 280 9.90 44.74 35.05
CA ALA A 280 9.97 44.45 36.48
C ALA A 280 11.06 45.27 37.20
N LEU A 281 12.17 45.58 36.54
CA LEU A 281 13.23 46.44 37.08
C LEU A 281 12.81 47.91 37.11
N ALA A 282 12.05 48.38 36.11
CA ALA A 282 11.51 49.75 36.08
C ALA A 282 10.63 50.04 37.31
N ALA A 283 9.93 49.03 37.84
CA ALA A 283 9.13 49.16 39.06
C ALA A 283 9.93 49.55 40.31
N ARG A 284 11.24 49.23 40.38
CA ARG A 284 12.10 49.60 41.52
C ARG A 284 12.59 51.04 41.47
N VAL A 285 12.68 51.60 40.25
CA VAL A 285 13.12 52.97 40.02
C VAL A 285 11.93 53.93 40.08
N ALA A 286 10.70 53.42 39.99
CA ALA A 286 9.48 54.21 40.05
C ALA A 286 9.38 55.08 41.32
N ARG A 287 8.98 56.34 41.13
CA ARG A 287 8.85 57.32 42.22
C ARG A 287 7.63 57.08 43.11
N THR A 288 6.53 56.61 42.53
CA THR A 288 5.25 56.41 43.22
C THR A 288 4.86 54.93 43.28
N PRO A 289 4.08 54.50 44.29
CA PRO A 289 3.59 53.12 44.34
C PRO A 289 2.66 52.78 43.16
N GLN A 290 1.89 53.75 42.66
CA GLN A 290 1.10 53.61 41.43
C GLN A 290 2.00 53.30 40.22
N GLY A 291 3.06 54.09 40.00
CA GLY A 291 4.01 53.82 38.91
C GLY A 291 4.71 52.48 39.05
N ALA A 292 5.08 52.09 40.27
CA ALA A 292 5.69 50.79 40.54
C ALA A 292 4.74 49.62 40.22
N LEU A 293 3.44 49.76 40.52
CA LEU A 293 2.41 48.78 40.18
C LEU A 293 2.12 48.74 38.67
N ILE A 294 2.13 49.87 37.97
CA ILE A 294 2.00 49.90 36.50
C ILE A 294 3.15 49.12 35.87
N ALA A 295 4.41 49.42 36.24
CA ALA A 295 5.57 48.74 35.66
C ALA A 295 5.60 47.24 36.01
N SER A 296 5.26 46.86 37.24
CA SER A 296 5.16 45.45 37.62
C SER A 296 3.98 44.74 36.95
N GLY A 297 2.85 45.43 36.77
CA GLY A 297 1.66 44.90 36.09
C GLY A 297 1.88 44.67 34.61
N VAL A 298 2.57 45.58 33.93
CA VAL A 298 2.99 45.37 32.53
C VAL A 298 3.99 44.22 32.43
N ALA A 299 4.93 44.08 33.37
CA ALA A 299 5.82 42.92 33.41
C ALA A 299 5.06 41.59 33.55
N VAL A 300 4.08 41.54 34.45
CA VAL A 300 3.19 40.38 34.63
C VAL A 300 2.37 40.12 33.37
N LEU A 301 1.82 41.16 32.75
CA LEU A 301 1.01 41.02 31.54
C LEU A 301 1.84 40.37 30.41
N PHE A 302 3.04 40.88 30.11
CA PHE A 302 3.92 40.25 29.12
C PHE A 302 4.32 38.82 29.51
N GLY A 303 4.63 38.59 30.78
CA GLY A 303 5.09 37.28 31.26
C GLY A 303 4.00 36.21 31.20
N VAL A 304 2.80 36.50 31.72
CA VAL A 304 1.66 35.58 31.72
C VAL A 304 1.16 35.35 30.29
N HIS A 305 1.01 36.42 29.50
CA HIS A 305 0.54 36.31 28.13
C HIS A 305 1.51 35.47 27.29
N GLY A 306 2.81 35.78 27.33
CA GLY A 306 3.81 35.02 26.60
C GLY A 306 3.92 33.57 27.07
N LEU A 307 3.82 33.31 28.38
CA LEU A 307 3.82 31.94 28.92
C LEU A 307 2.64 31.12 28.39
N VAL A 308 1.41 31.66 28.47
CA VAL A 308 0.21 30.96 27.99
C VAL A 308 0.28 30.73 26.48
N SER A 309 0.73 31.73 25.70
CA SER A 309 0.86 31.58 24.24
C SER A 309 1.91 30.56 23.83
N VAL A 310 3.12 30.58 24.43
CA VAL A 310 4.14 29.57 24.13
C VAL A 310 3.67 28.18 24.59
N ALA A 311 2.97 28.08 25.73
CA ALA A 311 2.48 26.79 26.21
C ALA A 311 1.39 26.21 25.31
N ALA A 312 0.50 27.05 24.78
CA ALA A 312 -0.43 26.63 23.74
C ALA A 312 0.32 26.16 22.48
N ASN A 313 1.31 26.91 21.99
CA ASN A 313 2.11 26.54 20.81
C ASN A 313 2.82 25.18 20.97
N LEU A 314 3.26 24.83 22.17
CA LEU A 314 3.88 23.54 22.48
C LEU A 314 2.86 22.43 22.79
N SER A 315 1.57 22.66 22.57
CA SER A 315 0.48 21.74 22.92
C SER A 315 0.45 21.36 24.41
N LEU A 316 1.05 22.18 25.29
CA LEU A 316 1.00 22.01 26.76
C LEU A 316 -0.28 22.64 27.37
N LEU A 317 -0.97 23.47 26.60
CA LEU A 317 -2.29 24.01 26.89
C LEU A 317 -3.16 23.93 25.61
N PRO A 318 -4.49 23.88 25.74
CA PRO A 318 -5.39 23.94 24.57
C PRO A 318 -5.16 25.19 23.72
N HIS A 319 -5.13 25.00 22.40
CA HIS A 319 -5.04 26.08 21.42
C HIS A 319 -6.30 26.96 21.50
N THR A 320 -6.16 28.22 21.89
CA THR A 320 -7.29 29.08 22.27
C THR A 320 -7.40 30.40 21.50
N GLY A 321 -6.46 30.71 20.61
CA GLY A 321 -6.50 31.96 19.84
C GLY A 321 -5.63 33.08 20.40
N LEU A 322 -4.57 32.78 21.17
CA LEU A 322 -3.83 33.78 21.94
C LEU A 322 -2.46 34.11 21.30
N PRO A 323 -2.36 35.19 20.51
CA PRO A 323 -1.12 35.56 19.82
C PRO A 323 -0.02 35.96 20.79
N ILE A 324 1.24 35.64 20.46
CA ILE A 324 2.39 36.02 21.27
C ILE A 324 2.61 37.54 21.18
N PRO A 325 2.76 38.24 22.33
CA PRO A 325 2.96 39.69 22.34
C PRO A 325 4.08 40.16 21.42
N LEU A 326 3.77 41.12 20.55
CA LEU A 326 4.72 41.79 19.64
C LEU A 326 5.30 40.92 18.51
N PHE A 327 5.01 39.62 18.47
CA PHE A 327 5.58 38.68 17.51
C PHE A 327 4.52 38.14 16.55
N SER A 328 3.44 37.56 17.07
CA SER A 328 2.34 37.04 16.24
C SER A 328 1.63 38.18 15.50
N TYR A 329 1.09 37.89 14.33
CA TYR A 329 0.25 38.86 13.62
C TYR A 329 -1.03 39.14 14.43
N GLY A 330 -1.39 40.42 14.53
CA GLY A 330 -2.46 40.90 15.42
C GLY A 330 -2.30 42.38 15.72
N GLY A 331 -2.90 43.23 14.88
CA GLY A 331 -2.67 44.69 14.90
C GLY A 331 -2.99 45.36 16.24
N SER A 332 -4.07 44.95 16.91
CA SER A 332 -4.50 45.51 18.20
C SER A 332 -3.65 45.02 19.38
N VAL A 333 -3.32 43.73 19.43
CA VAL A 333 -2.41 43.16 20.44
C VAL A 333 -1.06 43.86 20.42
N MET A 334 -0.44 43.99 19.25
CA MET A 334 0.90 44.57 19.11
C MET A 334 0.91 46.05 19.51
N THR A 335 -0.05 46.83 19.02
CA THR A 335 -0.14 48.26 19.34
C THR A 335 -0.38 48.51 20.83
N VAL A 336 -1.22 47.72 21.50
CA VAL A 336 -1.47 47.84 22.94
C VAL A 336 -0.24 47.45 23.78
N HIS A 337 0.48 46.39 23.40
CA HIS A 337 1.69 45.98 24.13
C HIS A 337 2.84 46.99 23.94
N LEU A 338 3.00 47.57 22.75
CA LEU A 338 3.91 48.69 22.52
C LEU A 338 3.50 49.92 23.34
N ALA A 339 2.20 50.24 23.41
CA ALA A 339 1.70 51.31 24.27
C ALA A 339 2.04 51.06 25.75
N ALA A 340 1.91 49.82 26.23
CA ALA A 340 2.29 49.42 27.58
C ALA A 340 3.79 49.66 27.87
N ILE A 341 4.67 49.35 26.90
CA ILE A 341 6.11 49.66 26.99
C ILE A 341 6.35 51.17 27.12
N GLY A 342 5.64 51.99 26.33
CA GLY A 342 5.69 53.45 26.43
C GLY A 342 5.36 53.97 27.83
N LEU A 343 4.35 53.39 28.49
CA LEU A 343 3.97 53.73 29.86
C LEU A 343 5.04 53.31 30.88
N VAL A 344 5.69 52.15 30.70
CA VAL A 344 6.83 51.73 31.54
C VAL A 344 8.00 52.70 31.42
N LEU A 345 8.31 53.19 30.21
CA LEU A 345 9.33 54.22 29.99
C LEU A 345 8.96 55.55 30.67
N ALA A 346 7.68 55.94 30.65
CA ALA A 346 7.21 57.12 31.36
C ALA A 346 7.43 57.00 32.89
N VAL A 347 7.11 55.83 33.47
CA VAL A 347 7.36 55.52 34.88
C VAL A 347 8.85 55.59 35.22
N ARG A 348 9.70 55.00 34.37
CA ARG A 348 11.15 55.01 34.56
C ARG A 348 11.74 56.42 34.51
N ARG A 349 11.30 57.23 33.53
CA ARG A 349 11.74 58.63 33.37
C ARG A 349 11.43 59.48 34.61
N ASP A 350 10.24 59.32 35.18
CA ASP A 350 9.84 60.05 36.38
C ASP A 350 10.65 59.63 37.62
N GLY A 351 11.03 58.35 37.70
CA GLY A 351 11.90 57.81 38.74
C GLY A 351 13.33 58.35 38.74
N VAL A 352 13.88 58.66 37.56
CA VAL A 352 15.28 59.15 37.41
C VAL A 352 15.38 60.68 37.59
N ARG A 353 14.33 61.45 37.31
CA ARG A 353 14.31 62.91 37.48
C ARG A 353 14.13 63.30 38.96
N ARG A 354 15.20 63.21 39.75
CA ARG A 354 15.24 63.70 41.14
C ARG A 354 15.78 65.15 41.17
N PRO A 355 15.00 66.15 41.59
CA PRO A 355 15.55 67.47 41.89
C PRO A 355 16.47 67.37 43.11
N LEU A 356 17.66 67.98 43.05
CA LEU A 356 18.72 67.89 44.07
C LEU A 356 18.30 68.43 45.45
N TRP A 357 17.22 69.19 45.52
CA TRP A 357 16.74 69.92 46.71
C TRP A 357 15.62 69.21 47.49
N ILE A 358 15.19 68.00 47.10
CA ILE A 358 14.17 67.25 47.84
C ILE A 358 14.85 66.27 48.82
N PRO A 359 14.62 66.37 50.15
CA PRO A 359 15.17 65.43 51.11
C PRO A 359 14.70 63.99 50.80
N PRO A 360 15.47 62.94 51.15
CA PRO A 360 15.03 61.56 50.96
C PRO A 360 13.75 61.32 51.76
N GLY A 361 12.61 61.32 51.08
CA GLY A 361 11.33 60.90 51.66
C GLY A 361 11.44 59.46 52.17
N LYS A 362 10.62 59.13 53.19
CA LYS A 362 10.50 57.77 53.74
C LYS A 362 10.47 56.75 52.61
N ALA A 363 11.33 55.74 52.69
CA ALA A 363 11.43 54.68 51.69
C ALA A 363 10.03 54.11 51.40
N HIS A 364 9.48 54.43 50.23
CA HIS A 364 8.22 53.85 49.81
C HIS A 364 8.44 52.35 49.63
N PRO A 365 7.50 51.51 50.09
CA PRO A 365 7.71 50.08 50.09
C PRO A 365 7.68 49.58 48.64
N GLN A 366 8.87 49.30 48.07
CA GLN A 366 9.02 48.75 46.71
C GLN A 366 8.21 47.46 46.57
N PRO A 367 7.53 47.19 45.43
CA PRO A 367 6.80 45.93 45.27
C PRO A 367 7.76 44.74 45.47
N ARG A 368 7.61 44.04 46.61
CA ARG A 368 8.34 42.80 46.89
C ARG A 368 7.64 41.71 46.08
N GLY A 369 8.38 40.96 45.28
CA GLY A 369 7.84 39.85 44.49
C GLY A 369 7.90 40.02 42.98
N ALA A 370 8.02 41.23 42.41
CA ALA A 370 8.08 41.40 40.95
C ALA A 370 9.26 40.65 40.28
N ARG A 371 10.43 40.62 40.94
CA ARG A 371 11.58 39.80 40.49
C ARG A 371 11.37 38.31 40.69
N ALA A 372 10.68 37.91 41.77
CA ALA A 372 10.36 36.50 42.00
C ALA A 372 9.39 36.00 40.93
N GLY A 373 8.38 36.78 40.57
CA GLY A 373 7.49 36.48 39.45
C GLY A 373 8.23 36.42 38.12
N ALA A 374 9.11 37.38 37.82
CA ALA A 374 9.95 37.33 36.61
C ALA A 374 10.87 36.09 36.58
N LEU A 375 11.43 35.68 37.73
CA LEU A 375 12.22 34.45 37.85
C LEU A 375 11.38 33.20 37.60
N VAL A 376 10.16 33.13 38.13
CA VAL A 376 9.23 32.00 37.88
C VAL A 376 8.88 31.91 36.40
N VAL A 377 8.51 33.03 35.76
CA VAL A 377 8.25 33.06 34.31
C VAL A 377 9.48 32.64 33.51
N SER A 378 10.68 33.09 33.92
CA SER A 378 11.94 32.68 33.28
C SER A 378 12.16 31.17 33.40
N ALA A 379 11.99 30.60 34.60
CA ALA A 379 12.15 29.17 34.84
C ALA A 379 11.18 28.34 33.99
N LEU A 380 9.90 28.74 33.91
CA LEU A 380 8.90 28.03 33.11
C LEU A 380 9.22 28.08 31.61
N LEU A 381 9.57 29.25 31.06
CA LEU A 381 9.96 29.37 29.65
C LEU A 381 11.26 28.61 29.31
N ILE A 382 12.21 28.53 30.26
CA ILE A 382 13.42 27.70 30.10
C ILE A 382 13.06 26.21 30.09
N VAL A 383 12.18 25.75 31.01
CA VAL A 383 11.71 24.35 31.02
C VAL A 383 11.03 24.00 29.69
N MET A 384 10.19 24.90 29.18
CA MET A 384 9.52 24.73 27.88
C MET A 384 10.51 24.73 26.70
N SER A 385 11.57 25.53 26.78
CA SER A 385 12.67 25.49 25.80
C SER A 385 13.40 24.14 25.84
N GLY A 386 13.60 23.58 27.04
CA GLY A 386 14.15 22.24 27.23
C GLY A 386 13.23 21.14 26.69
N PHE A 387 11.91 21.31 26.81
CA PHE A 387 10.93 20.41 26.18
C PHE A 387 11.04 20.40 24.66
N ILE A 388 11.21 21.57 24.02
CA ILE A 388 11.45 21.63 22.56
C ILE A 388 12.72 20.88 22.19
N TRP A 389 13.81 21.11 22.93
CA TRP A 389 15.09 20.44 22.68
C TRP A 389 14.97 18.92 22.84
N GLU A 390 14.28 18.44 23.88
CA GLU A 390 14.03 17.01 24.11
C GLU A 390 13.23 16.39 22.96
N LEU A 391 12.18 17.07 22.50
CA LEU A 391 11.35 16.63 21.39
C LEU A 391 12.16 16.53 20.08
N GLN A 392 12.94 17.56 19.77
CA GLN A 392 13.79 17.58 18.57
C GLN A 392 14.90 16.52 18.63
N ASN A 393 15.54 16.34 19.78
CA ASN A 393 16.64 15.39 19.93
C ASN A 393 16.19 13.93 19.87
N ASN A 394 15.03 13.61 20.45
CA ASN A 394 14.59 12.22 20.57
C ASN A 394 13.65 11.79 19.43
N ARG A 395 12.86 12.71 18.87
CA ARG A 395 11.82 12.40 17.87
C ARG A 395 11.93 13.24 16.60
N GLY A 396 13.00 14.02 16.41
CA GLY A 396 13.17 14.89 15.24
C GLY A 396 13.12 14.12 13.92
N ASP A 397 13.89 13.03 13.79
CA ASP A 397 13.93 12.22 12.57
C ASP A 397 12.59 11.53 12.29
N GLU A 398 11.93 11.01 13.33
CA GLU A 398 10.59 10.41 13.25
C GLU A 398 9.55 11.44 12.76
N LEU A 399 9.54 12.62 13.35
CA LEU A 399 8.59 13.69 13.02
C LEU A 399 8.87 14.31 11.65
N LEU A 400 10.13 14.38 11.21
CA LEU A 400 10.49 14.77 9.85
C LEU A 400 9.99 13.74 8.83
N ALA A 401 10.20 12.44 9.09
CA ALA A 401 9.68 11.38 8.24
C ALA A 401 8.14 11.36 8.20
N LEU A 402 7.47 11.63 9.33
CA LEU A 402 6.02 11.82 9.38
C LEU A 402 5.57 13.02 8.56
N SER A 403 6.34 14.14 8.59
CA SER A 403 6.08 15.29 7.74
C SER A 403 6.20 14.93 6.25
N ASP A 404 7.17 14.12 5.85
CA ASP A 404 7.34 13.69 4.46
C ASP A 404 6.23 12.75 4.02
N ALA A 405 5.90 11.78 4.88
CA ALA A 405 4.87 10.80 4.61
C ALA A 405 3.48 11.44 4.46
N GLN A 406 3.11 12.43 5.29
CA GLN A 406 1.80 13.08 5.19
C GLN A 406 1.64 13.87 3.89
N MET A 407 2.74 14.42 3.37
CA MET A 407 2.78 15.18 2.12
C MET A 407 2.93 14.30 0.88
N THR A 408 3.16 12.99 1.01
CA THR A 408 3.44 12.12 -0.14
C THR A 408 2.27 11.18 -0.43
N ARG A 409 1.86 11.11 -1.69
CA ARG A 409 0.88 10.12 -2.20
C ARG A 409 1.44 9.47 -3.45
N CYS A 410 1.31 8.16 -3.57
CA CYS A 410 1.87 7.43 -4.70
C CYS A 410 0.78 6.77 -5.54
N ILE A 411 0.90 6.94 -6.85
CA ILE A 411 0.11 6.26 -7.87
C ILE A 411 0.93 5.07 -8.34
N ARG A 412 0.33 3.87 -8.31
CA ARG A 412 0.98 2.65 -8.80
C ARG A 412 1.07 2.69 -10.33
N ILE A 413 2.23 2.30 -10.86
CA ILE A 413 2.45 2.07 -12.29
C ILE A 413 2.62 0.56 -12.46
N PRO A 414 1.57 -0.18 -12.88
CA PRO A 414 1.66 -1.61 -13.11
C PRO A 414 2.77 -1.99 -14.09
N ALA A 415 3.46 -3.09 -13.82
CA ALA A 415 4.36 -3.70 -14.79
C ALA A 415 3.57 -4.45 -15.88
N GLU A 416 4.11 -4.41 -17.09
CA GLU A 416 3.65 -5.28 -18.15
C GLU A 416 4.07 -6.72 -17.88
N ARG A 417 3.11 -7.62 -18.01
CA ARG A 417 3.30 -9.04 -17.78
C ARG A 417 3.97 -9.68 -19.00
N GLY A 418 4.98 -10.52 -18.79
CA GLY A 418 5.68 -11.19 -19.89
C GLY A 418 4.76 -11.99 -20.82
N VAL A 419 5.08 -12.03 -22.11
CA VAL A 419 4.33 -12.76 -23.14
C VAL A 419 4.65 -14.25 -23.04
N ILE A 420 3.65 -15.12 -23.25
CA ILE A 420 3.88 -16.56 -23.36
C ILE A 420 3.92 -16.92 -24.85
N LEU A 421 5.00 -17.56 -25.28
CA LEU A 421 5.27 -17.91 -26.68
C LEU A 421 5.35 -19.43 -26.85
N ASP A 422 4.93 -19.92 -28.01
CA ASP A 422 5.20 -21.30 -28.43
C ASP A 422 6.67 -21.48 -28.85
N ARG A 423 7.06 -22.70 -29.21
CA ARG A 423 8.44 -23.02 -29.60
C ARG A 423 8.91 -22.29 -30.87
N ASN A 424 7.99 -21.80 -31.69
CA ASN A 424 8.23 -21.10 -32.95
C ASN A 424 8.10 -19.57 -32.81
N GLY A 425 7.86 -19.07 -31.58
CA GLY A 425 7.72 -17.65 -31.28
C GLY A 425 6.30 -17.10 -31.52
N VAL A 426 5.29 -17.96 -31.67
CA VAL A 426 3.89 -17.54 -31.80
C VAL A 426 3.34 -17.16 -30.43
N PRO A 427 2.76 -15.96 -30.26
CA PRO A 427 2.11 -15.57 -29.00
C PRO A 427 0.93 -16.47 -28.65
N LEU A 428 0.97 -16.99 -27.43
CA LEU A 428 -0.05 -17.84 -26.81
C LEU A 428 -0.85 -17.10 -25.74
N ALA A 429 -0.19 -16.19 -25.00
CA ALA A 429 -0.82 -15.23 -24.10
C ALA A 429 -0.09 -13.89 -24.21
N THR A 430 -0.85 -12.82 -24.43
CA THR A 430 -0.34 -11.45 -24.61
C THR A 430 -1.05 -10.49 -23.67
N ASN A 431 -0.58 -9.26 -23.57
CA ASN A 431 -1.32 -8.17 -22.95
C ASN A 431 -2.15 -7.45 -24.02
N SER A 432 -3.25 -6.82 -23.62
CA SER A 432 -3.94 -5.91 -24.53
C SER A 432 -2.99 -4.77 -24.94
N HIS A 433 -3.15 -4.29 -26.18
CA HIS A 433 -2.33 -3.19 -26.71
C HIS A 433 -2.84 -1.82 -26.27
N GLU A 434 -3.65 -1.74 -25.21
CA GLU A 434 -4.26 -0.51 -24.71
C GLU A 434 -3.55 0.00 -23.45
N TYR A 435 -3.26 1.30 -23.46
CA TYR A 435 -2.70 2.03 -22.34
C TYR A 435 -3.72 3.04 -21.86
N ARG A 436 -3.96 3.07 -20.56
CA ARG A 436 -4.79 4.08 -19.92
C ARG A 436 -3.96 5.34 -19.71
N VAL A 437 -4.51 6.46 -20.16
CA VAL A 437 -3.93 7.78 -19.95
C VAL A 437 -4.60 8.39 -18.72
N GLN A 438 -3.82 8.69 -17.70
CA GLN A 438 -4.26 9.36 -16.49
C GLN A 438 -3.65 10.76 -16.41
N VAL A 439 -4.42 11.70 -15.89
CA VAL A 439 -4.02 13.09 -15.70
C VAL A 439 -4.08 13.42 -14.22
N VAL A 440 -3.03 14.01 -13.70
CA VAL A 440 -2.93 14.54 -12.34
C VAL A 440 -3.39 16.00 -12.39
N PRO A 441 -4.64 16.32 -12.01
CA PRO A 441 -5.25 17.61 -12.36
C PRO A 441 -4.46 18.82 -11.82
N GLY A 442 -3.91 18.72 -10.61
CA GLY A 442 -3.11 19.78 -10.00
C GLY A 442 -1.77 20.08 -10.69
N MET A 443 -1.30 19.20 -11.57
CA MET A 443 -0.05 19.35 -12.33
C MET A 443 -0.27 19.55 -13.83
N PHE A 444 -1.50 19.42 -14.33
CA PHE A 444 -1.82 19.53 -15.74
C PHE A 444 -2.20 20.97 -16.09
N SER A 445 -1.47 21.57 -17.04
CA SER A 445 -1.73 22.95 -17.48
C SER A 445 -2.90 23.00 -18.45
N ALA A 446 -3.77 24.00 -18.32
CA ALA A 446 -4.82 24.28 -19.29
C ALA A 446 -4.27 24.56 -20.71
N HIS A 447 -3.00 24.96 -20.84
CA HIS A 447 -2.35 25.16 -22.14
C HIS A 447 -1.99 23.85 -22.85
N ASP A 448 -1.85 22.75 -22.10
CA ASP A 448 -1.46 21.44 -22.62
C ASP A 448 -2.68 20.57 -23.00
N VAL A 449 -3.90 21.05 -22.71
CA VAL A 449 -5.17 20.37 -23.01
C VAL A 449 -5.29 20.05 -24.49
N ASP A 450 -5.04 21.02 -25.37
CA ASP A 450 -5.18 20.82 -26.83
C ASP A 450 -4.21 19.76 -27.36
N GLY A 451 -2.99 19.73 -26.80
CA GLY A 451 -1.97 18.75 -27.14
C GLY A 451 -2.36 17.35 -26.71
N LEU A 452 -2.86 17.19 -25.47
CA LEU A 452 -3.31 15.90 -24.97
C LEU A 452 -4.58 15.42 -25.71
N ALA A 453 -5.55 16.30 -25.90
CA ALA A 453 -6.81 16.03 -26.61
C ALA A 453 -6.57 15.48 -28.02
N ALA A 454 -5.63 16.06 -28.76
CA ALA A 454 -5.23 15.55 -30.07
C ALA A 454 -4.64 14.14 -30.01
N LEU A 455 -3.88 13.82 -28.95
CA LEU A 455 -3.24 12.52 -28.78
C LEU A 455 -4.23 11.43 -28.34
N VAL A 456 -5.17 11.74 -27.43
CA VAL A 456 -6.18 10.78 -26.95
C VAL A 456 -7.45 10.71 -27.81
N GLU A 457 -7.53 11.53 -28.86
CA GLU A 457 -8.69 11.63 -29.78
C GLU A 457 -10.00 12.05 -29.09
N THR A 458 -9.91 12.78 -27.99
CA THR A 458 -11.06 13.34 -27.24
C THR A 458 -11.15 14.85 -27.49
N PRO A 459 -12.35 15.42 -27.72
CA PRO A 459 -12.51 16.87 -27.85
C PRO A 459 -11.94 17.66 -26.64
N PRO A 460 -11.25 18.80 -26.84
CA PRO A 460 -10.64 19.57 -25.74
C PRO A 460 -11.62 19.99 -24.64
N ASP A 461 -12.83 20.39 -25.01
CA ASP A 461 -13.88 20.81 -24.08
C ASP A 461 -14.33 19.63 -23.18
N GLU A 462 -14.51 18.45 -23.77
CA GLU A 462 -14.88 17.23 -23.06
C GLU A 462 -13.76 16.75 -22.12
N LEU A 463 -12.51 16.76 -22.60
CA LEU A 463 -11.36 16.42 -21.78
C LEU A 463 -11.19 17.37 -20.59
N THR A 464 -11.44 18.67 -20.80
CA THR A 464 -11.41 19.67 -19.72
C THR A 464 -12.50 19.42 -18.69
N GLU A 465 -13.72 19.08 -19.12
CA GLU A 465 -14.83 18.73 -18.23
C GLU A 465 -14.51 17.45 -17.43
N MET A 466 -13.95 16.42 -18.07
CA MET A 466 -13.54 15.16 -17.41
C MET A 466 -12.46 15.38 -16.33
N ILE A 467 -11.45 16.20 -16.63
CA ILE A 467 -10.37 16.52 -15.69
C ILE A 467 -10.90 17.39 -14.54
N SER A 468 -11.69 18.41 -14.84
CA SER A 468 -12.20 19.36 -13.84
C SER A 468 -13.26 18.74 -12.91
N ALA A 469 -14.12 17.85 -13.43
CA ALA A 469 -15.10 17.11 -12.62
C ALA A 469 -14.44 16.22 -11.55
N ARG A 470 -13.17 15.86 -11.75
CA ARG A 470 -12.35 15.04 -10.85
C ARG A 470 -11.14 15.80 -10.29
N GLY A 471 -11.20 17.14 -10.27
CA GLY A 471 -10.07 17.99 -9.85
C GLY A 471 -9.61 17.77 -8.40
N GLU A 472 -10.46 17.18 -7.56
CA GLU A 472 -10.15 16.79 -6.18
C GLU A 472 -9.60 15.35 -6.05
N GLU A 473 -9.62 14.55 -7.13
CA GLU A 473 -9.01 13.21 -7.17
C GLU A 473 -7.49 13.30 -7.42
N LEU A 474 -6.75 12.30 -6.95
CA LEU A 474 -5.30 12.16 -7.20
C LEU A 474 -4.96 12.06 -8.70
N SER A 475 -5.86 11.47 -9.48
CA SER A 475 -5.71 11.26 -10.92
C SER A 475 -7.08 11.07 -11.58
N ALA A 476 -7.28 11.65 -12.76
CA ALA A 476 -8.44 11.48 -13.61
C ALA A 476 -8.08 10.66 -14.86
N SER A 477 -8.95 9.74 -15.27
CA SER A 477 -8.75 9.01 -16.54
C SER A 477 -9.07 9.93 -17.72
N ALA A 478 -8.13 10.10 -18.65
CA ALA A 478 -8.27 10.87 -19.89
C ALA A 478 -8.64 10.00 -21.11
N GLY A 479 -8.54 8.67 -21.00
CA GLY A 479 -8.92 7.74 -22.05
C GLY A 479 -8.02 6.50 -22.08
N ALA A 480 -8.17 5.70 -23.14
CA ALA A 480 -7.30 4.58 -23.48
C ALA A 480 -6.78 4.76 -24.91
N VAL A 481 -5.51 4.43 -25.15
CA VAL A 481 -4.84 4.59 -26.44
C VAL A 481 -4.01 3.35 -26.79
N GLY A 482 -3.77 3.12 -28.08
CA GLY A 482 -2.88 2.06 -28.53
C GLY A 482 -1.40 2.32 -28.22
N ALA A 483 -0.56 1.28 -28.24
CA ALA A 483 0.87 1.34 -27.94
C ALA A 483 1.66 2.46 -28.66
N ALA A 484 1.41 2.67 -29.97
CA ALA A 484 2.10 3.70 -30.73
C ALA A 484 1.80 5.11 -30.20
N ARG A 485 0.51 5.37 -29.91
CA ARG A 485 0.05 6.66 -29.40
C ARG A 485 0.43 6.87 -27.93
N ALA A 486 0.47 5.79 -27.15
CA ALA A 486 1.00 5.77 -25.79
C ALA A 486 2.46 6.27 -25.78
N GLN A 487 3.30 5.77 -26.70
CA GLN A 487 4.68 6.22 -26.83
C GLN A 487 4.78 7.70 -27.22
N GLU A 488 3.94 8.16 -28.16
CA GLU A 488 3.91 9.59 -28.52
C GLU A 488 3.54 10.50 -27.33
N ILE A 489 2.63 10.07 -26.46
CA ILE A 489 2.29 10.81 -25.22
C ILE A 489 3.47 10.83 -24.24
N ILE A 490 4.16 9.70 -24.09
CA ILE A 490 5.37 9.61 -23.24
C ILE A 490 6.46 10.54 -23.75
N ASP A 491 6.71 10.54 -25.07
CA ASP A 491 7.74 11.36 -25.73
C ASP A 491 7.38 12.85 -25.71
N ALA A 492 6.09 13.19 -25.71
CA ALA A 492 5.62 14.57 -25.57
C ALA A 492 5.93 15.17 -24.18
N GLY A 493 6.14 14.33 -23.16
CA GLY A 493 6.58 14.76 -21.83
C GLY A 493 5.62 15.72 -21.14
N LEU A 494 4.31 15.58 -21.38
CA LEU A 494 3.29 16.49 -20.84
C LEU A 494 3.24 16.42 -19.30
N PRO A 495 3.38 17.56 -18.59
CA PRO A 495 3.33 17.59 -17.13
C PRO A 495 2.02 17.05 -16.58
N GLY A 496 2.11 16.16 -15.58
CA GLY A 496 0.93 15.57 -14.93
C GLY A 496 0.22 14.50 -15.75
N VAL A 497 0.76 14.07 -16.90
CA VAL A 497 0.20 12.96 -17.69
C VAL A 497 0.96 11.66 -17.39
N LEU A 498 0.23 10.60 -17.05
CA LEU A 498 0.73 9.26 -16.78
C LEU A 498 0.12 8.29 -17.79
N VAL A 499 0.98 7.50 -18.43
CA VAL A 499 0.57 6.44 -19.35
C VAL A 499 0.81 5.11 -18.64
N ILE A 500 -0.26 4.35 -18.43
CA ILE A 500 -0.28 3.14 -17.61
C ILE A 500 -0.80 1.99 -18.45
N PRO A 501 -0.12 0.83 -18.51
CA PRO A 501 -0.68 -0.35 -19.20
C PRO A 501 -2.05 -0.70 -18.59
N SER A 502 -3.03 -1.08 -19.42
CA SER A 502 -4.37 -1.41 -18.90
C SER A 502 -4.32 -2.59 -17.92
N GLY A 503 -3.38 -3.51 -18.16
CA GLY A 503 -3.17 -4.72 -17.37
C GLY A 503 -4.05 -5.89 -17.83
N ASP A 504 -4.77 -5.74 -18.95
CA ASP A 504 -5.64 -6.78 -19.47
C ASP A 504 -4.81 -7.86 -20.18
N ARG A 505 -5.16 -9.11 -19.89
CA ARG A 505 -4.49 -10.28 -20.43
C ARG A 505 -5.38 -10.94 -21.48
N GLU A 506 -4.82 -11.15 -22.66
CA GLU A 506 -5.50 -11.72 -23.82
C GLU A 506 -4.92 -13.10 -24.17
N TYR A 507 -5.81 -14.04 -24.48
CA TYR A 507 -5.47 -15.40 -24.90
C TYR A 507 -6.01 -15.64 -26.32
N PRO A 508 -5.21 -15.41 -27.37
CA PRO A 508 -5.69 -15.41 -28.76
C PRO A 508 -6.26 -16.75 -29.25
N HIS A 509 -5.90 -17.86 -28.59
CA HIS A 509 -6.30 -19.22 -28.99
C HIS A 509 -7.32 -19.87 -28.05
N GLY A 510 -7.82 -19.12 -27.06
CA GLY A 510 -8.93 -19.49 -26.17
C GLY A 510 -8.95 -20.96 -25.72
N GLU A 511 -10.05 -21.65 -26.04
CA GLU A 511 -10.37 -23.00 -25.53
C GLU A 511 -9.34 -24.10 -25.81
N ILE A 512 -8.50 -23.92 -26.84
CA ILE A 512 -7.49 -24.90 -27.25
C ILE A 512 -6.34 -24.97 -26.24
N LEU A 513 -6.09 -23.85 -25.54
CA LEU A 513 -4.98 -23.68 -24.60
C LEU A 513 -5.42 -23.43 -23.15
N GLY A 514 -6.72 -23.20 -22.94
CA GLY A 514 -7.48 -23.31 -21.68
C GLY A 514 -6.70 -23.84 -20.48
N GLN A 515 -6.58 -25.17 -20.46
CA GLN A 515 -6.05 -25.91 -19.32
C GLN A 515 -4.52 -25.99 -19.28
N ILE A 516 -3.83 -25.53 -20.33
CA ILE A 516 -2.37 -25.41 -20.35
C ILE A 516 -1.98 -24.06 -19.78
N LEU A 517 -2.42 -22.97 -20.42
CA LEU A 517 -2.02 -21.62 -20.04
C LEU A 517 -2.64 -21.22 -18.71
N GLY A 518 -3.89 -21.60 -18.47
CA GLY A 518 -4.66 -21.07 -17.36
C GLY A 518 -4.94 -19.58 -17.55
N PHE A 519 -5.21 -18.87 -16.46
CA PHE A 519 -5.67 -17.48 -16.54
C PHE A 519 -5.10 -16.65 -15.40
N VAL A 520 -5.26 -15.33 -15.53
CA VAL A 520 -4.93 -14.35 -14.49
C VAL A 520 -6.21 -13.86 -13.81
N ARG A 521 -6.07 -13.33 -12.59
CA ARG A 521 -7.15 -12.64 -11.87
C ARG A 521 -6.58 -11.57 -10.95
N ILE A 522 -7.45 -10.75 -10.36
CA ILE A 522 -7.04 -9.86 -9.27
C ILE A 522 -6.64 -10.70 -8.05
N GLY A 523 -5.50 -10.37 -7.45
CA GLY A 523 -4.92 -11.02 -6.27
C GLY A 523 -5.87 -10.96 -5.08
N GLY A 524 -6.01 -12.11 -4.41
CA GLY A 524 -6.82 -12.28 -3.20
C GLY A 524 -5.95 -12.38 -1.96
N THR A 525 -6.56 -12.75 -0.84
CA THR A 525 -5.88 -12.96 0.45
C THR A 525 -4.77 -13.99 0.36
N ASP A 526 -5.02 -15.12 -0.30
CA ASP A 526 -4.05 -16.22 -0.43
C ASP A 526 -2.81 -15.79 -1.21
N ASP A 527 -2.97 -14.85 -2.16
CA ASP A 527 -1.86 -14.32 -2.95
C ASP A 527 -1.04 -13.31 -2.16
N LEU A 528 -1.67 -12.53 -1.27
CA LEU A 528 -1.00 -11.63 -0.33
C LEU A 528 -0.24 -12.41 0.75
N GLU A 529 -0.75 -13.55 1.19
CA GLU A 529 -0.01 -14.46 2.09
C GLU A 529 1.23 -15.05 1.40
N ARG A 530 1.10 -15.42 0.12
CA ARG A 530 2.21 -15.93 -0.68
C ARG A 530 3.23 -14.84 -1.03
N TRP A 531 2.75 -13.62 -1.25
CA TRP A 531 3.52 -12.45 -1.67
C TRP A 531 3.13 -11.22 -0.82
N PRO A 532 3.73 -11.04 0.37
CA PRO A 532 3.35 -9.95 1.28
C PRO A 532 3.49 -8.54 0.71
N GLU A 533 4.42 -8.36 -0.25
CA GLU A 533 4.68 -7.09 -0.94
C GLU A 533 3.77 -6.87 -2.18
N LEU A 534 2.82 -7.78 -2.44
CA LEU A 534 1.93 -7.66 -3.58
C LEU A 534 0.98 -6.48 -3.39
N ALA A 535 0.99 -5.54 -4.34
CA ALA A 535 0.10 -4.41 -4.30
C ALA A 535 -1.38 -4.84 -4.36
N LEU A 536 -2.23 -4.17 -3.59
CA LEU A 536 -3.68 -4.37 -3.67
C LEU A 536 -4.18 -4.11 -5.11
N GLY A 537 -5.07 -4.99 -5.58
CA GLY A 537 -5.58 -4.93 -6.95
C GLY A 537 -4.60 -5.43 -8.02
N ALA A 538 -3.44 -6.00 -7.64
CA ALA A 538 -2.51 -6.58 -8.61
C ALA A 538 -3.08 -7.80 -9.33
N VAL A 539 -2.70 -7.98 -10.59
CA VAL A 539 -3.06 -9.13 -11.40
C VAL A 539 -2.04 -10.25 -11.17
N VAL A 540 -2.53 -11.45 -10.88
CA VAL A 540 -1.72 -12.64 -10.60
C VAL A 540 -2.20 -13.84 -11.41
N GLY A 541 -1.28 -14.73 -11.75
CA GLY A 541 -1.59 -16.01 -12.39
C GLY A 541 -2.32 -16.97 -11.44
N ALA A 542 -3.50 -17.44 -11.84
CA ALA A 542 -4.39 -18.25 -11.01
C ALA A 542 -4.49 -19.73 -11.41
N ALA A 543 -4.19 -20.05 -12.67
CA ALA A 543 -4.19 -21.44 -13.16
C ALA A 543 -3.05 -21.68 -14.16
N GLY A 544 -2.81 -22.96 -14.51
CA GLY A 544 -1.90 -23.34 -15.59
C GLY A 544 -0.48 -22.78 -15.49
N ILE A 545 0.11 -22.53 -16.65
CA ILE A 545 1.42 -21.88 -16.82
C ILE A 545 1.44 -20.47 -16.19
N GLU A 546 0.34 -19.72 -16.30
CA GLU A 546 0.21 -18.38 -15.70
C GLU A 546 0.48 -18.42 -14.19
N ARG A 547 -0.06 -19.41 -13.46
CA ARG A 547 0.19 -19.60 -12.02
C ARG A 547 1.55 -20.21 -11.72
N GLN A 548 1.99 -21.17 -12.54
CA GLN A 548 3.26 -21.87 -12.31
C GLN A 548 4.44 -20.91 -12.38
N TYR A 549 4.42 -20.01 -13.36
CA TYR A 549 5.52 -19.08 -13.66
C TYR A 549 5.16 -17.61 -13.35
N ASP A 550 4.17 -17.37 -12.49
CA ASP A 550 3.70 -16.02 -12.14
C ASP A 550 4.83 -15.09 -11.68
N ALA A 551 5.77 -15.61 -10.88
CA ALA A 551 6.89 -14.83 -10.38
C ALA A 551 7.84 -14.32 -11.49
N LEU A 552 7.94 -15.05 -12.62
CA LEU A 552 8.72 -14.61 -13.79
C LEU A 552 7.88 -13.68 -14.67
N LEU A 553 6.61 -14.02 -14.89
CA LEU A 553 5.72 -13.31 -15.80
C LEU A 553 5.26 -11.95 -15.26
N ARG A 554 5.02 -11.80 -13.95
CA ARG A 554 4.32 -10.64 -13.37
C ARG A 554 5.08 -9.32 -13.47
N GLY A 555 6.41 -9.36 -13.53
CA GLY A 555 7.23 -8.15 -13.42
C GLY A 555 7.19 -7.52 -12.03
N VAL A 556 7.73 -6.31 -11.92
CA VAL A 556 7.77 -5.52 -10.68
C VAL A 556 7.16 -4.16 -10.94
N ASP A 557 6.06 -3.84 -10.25
CA ASP A 557 5.38 -2.57 -10.42
C ASP A 557 6.27 -1.38 -10.03
N GLY A 558 6.09 -0.29 -10.77
CA GLY A 558 6.63 1.02 -10.45
C GLY A 558 5.64 1.86 -9.64
N ARG A 559 6.04 3.10 -9.37
CA ARG A 559 5.20 4.10 -8.71
C ARG A 559 5.59 5.51 -9.13
N GLN A 560 4.60 6.38 -9.28
CA GLN A 560 4.77 7.83 -9.32
C GLN A 560 4.29 8.40 -8.00
N CYS A 561 5.21 8.87 -7.16
CA CYS A 561 4.85 9.62 -5.97
C CYS A 561 4.68 11.11 -6.31
N LEU A 562 3.77 11.75 -5.60
CA LEU A 562 3.37 13.14 -5.75
C LEU A 562 3.38 13.77 -4.36
N PHE A 563 3.87 14.99 -4.28
CA PHE A 563 3.65 15.82 -3.12
C PHE A 563 2.24 16.40 -3.18
N VAL A 564 1.49 16.32 -2.09
CA VAL A 564 0.13 16.82 -1.95
C VAL A 564 0.06 17.89 -0.86
N ASP A 565 -0.94 18.76 -0.96
CA ASP A 565 -1.27 19.73 0.06
C ASP A 565 -2.18 19.12 1.16
N PRO A 566 -2.54 19.87 2.22
CA PRO A 566 -3.43 19.38 3.27
C PRO A 566 -4.85 19.00 2.79
N ALA A 567 -5.28 19.50 1.62
CA ALA A 567 -6.55 19.12 1.00
C ALA A 567 -6.42 17.83 0.15
N GLY A 568 -5.20 17.31 -0.01
CA GLY A 568 -4.90 16.13 -0.82
C GLY A 568 -4.64 16.44 -2.30
N LEU A 569 -4.57 17.72 -2.67
CA LEU A 569 -4.35 18.13 -4.06
C LEU A 569 -2.86 17.99 -4.42
N PRO A 570 -2.53 17.37 -5.56
CA PRO A 570 -1.15 17.20 -6.01
C PRO A 570 -0.53 18.54 -6.42
N VAL A 571 0.64 18.87 -5.87
CA VAL A 571 1.34 20.15 -6.10
C VAL A 571 2.65 20.01 -6.87
N ALA A 572 3.35 18.88 -6.73
CA ALA A 572 4.65 18.65 -7.34
C ALA A 572 4.94 17.15 -7.48
N PRO A 573 5.76 16.73 -8.46
CA PRO A 573 6.22 15.36 -8.54
C PRO A 573 7.20 15.06 -7.39
N ALA A 574 7.10 13.87 -6.84
CA ALA A 574 8.08 13.30 -5.91
C ALA A 574 8.85 12.16 -6.60
N GLU A 575 9.34 11.20 -5.82
CA GLU A 575 10.05 10.03 -6.34
C GLU A 575 9.23 9.29 -7.41
N ARG A 576 9.89 8.95 -8.52
CA ARG A 576 9.37 8.05 -9.55
C ARG A 576 10.25 6.81 -9.63
N ILE A 577 9.61 5.65 -9.63
CA ILE A 577 10.24 4.36 -9.88
C ILE A 577 9.52 3.75 -11.07
N ASP A 578 10.24 3.53 -12.17
CA ASP A 578 9.66 2.91 -13.36
C ASP A 578 9.41 1.41 -13.14
N PRO A 579 8.31 0.86 -13.70
CA PRO A 579 8.03 -0.57 -13.62
C PRO A 579 9.07 -1.39 -14.40
N VAL A 580 9.31 -2.62 -13.93
CA VAL A 580 10.14 -3.61 -14.61
C VAL A 580 9.23 -4.64 -15.27
N HIS A 581 9.32 -4.73 -16.60
CA HIS A 581 8.58 -5.70 -17.41
C HIS A 581 8.88 -7.15 -16.95
N GLY A 582 7.87 -8.02 -16.95
CA GLY A 582 8.04 -9.43 -16.65
C GLY A 582 8.87 -10.17 -17.70
N HIS A 583 9.39 -11.34 -17.40
CA HIS A 583 10.07 -12.13 -18.43
C HIS A 583 9.07 -12.81 -19.34
N ASP A 584 9.34 -12.80 -20.65
CA ASP A 584 8.59 -13.65 -21.58
C ASP A 584 8.96 -15.11 -21.34
N LEU A 585 8.02 -16.00 -21.62
CA LEU A 585 8.18 -17.44 -21.40
C LEU A 585 8.00 -18.17 -22.73
N ARG A 586 9.03 -18.91 -23.14
CA ARG A 586 8.96 -19.82 -24.29
C ARG A 586 8.61 -21.22 -23.83
N LEU A 587 7.61 -21.80 -24.49
CA LEU A 587 7.17 -23.18 -24.26
C LEU A 587 7.74 -24.11 -25.33
N HIS A 588 7.82 -25.41 -25.00
CA HIS A 588 8.07 -26.49 -25.96
C HIS A 588 6.86 -26.79 -26.86
N LEU A 589 5.70 -26.24 -26.53
CA LEU A 589 4.45 -26.42 -27.25
C LEU A 589 4.59 -25.96 -28.71
N ASP A 590 4.05 -26.75 -29.63
CA ASP A 590 3.84 -26.38 -31.02
C ASP A 590 2.35 -26.13 -31.25
N LEU A 591 1.98 -24.90 -31.63
CA LEU A 591 0.59 -24.51 -31.73
C LEU A 591 -0.18 -25.29 -32.81
N GLU A 592 0.45 -25.59 -33.95
CA GLU A 592 -0.20 -26.31 -35.04
C GLU A 592 -0.44 -27.77 -34.65
N MET A 593 0.53 -28.40 -34.00
CA MET A 593 0.36 -29.74 -33.44
C MET A 593 -0.72 -29.77 -32.35
N GLN A 594 -0.80 -28.74 -31.50
CA GLN A 594 -1.85 -28.61 -30.49
C GLN A 594 -3.25 -28.48 -31.11
N ARG A 595 -3.40 -27.68 -32.18
CA ARG A 595 -4.67 -27.53 -32.91
C ARG A 595 -5.12 -28.85 -33.51
N LEU A 596 -4.21 -29.56 -34.17
CA LEU A 596 -4.50 -30.89 -34.73
C LEU A 596 -4.89 -31.88 -33.61
N ALA A 597 -4.15 -31.89 -32.49
CA ALA A 597 -4.45 -32.77 -31.37
C ALA A 597 -5.85 -32.53 -30.81
N THR A 598 -6.23 -31.27 -30.63
CA THR A 598 -7.57 -30.88 -30.14
C THR A 598 -8.66 -31.24 -31.15
N GLN A 599 -8.44 -31.00 -32.45
CA GLN A 599 -9.39 -31.33 -33.50
C GLN A 599 -9.63 -32.84 -33.61
N SER A 600 -8.57 -33.63 -33.80
CA SER A 600 -8.67 -35.10 -33.92
C SER A 600 -9.31 -35.72 -32.66
N LEU A 601 -8.99 -35.19 -31.48
CA LEU A 601 -9.58 -35.65 -30.22
C LEU A 601 -11.08 -35.30 -30.11
N THR A 602 -11.47 -34.09 -30.52
CA THR A 602 -12.88 -33.67 -30.56
C THR A 602 -13.69 -34.56 -31.50
N ASP A 603 -13.15 -34.84 -32.69
CA ASP A 603 -13.78 -35.75 -33.65
C ASP A 603 -13.89 -37.17 -33.12
N ALA A 604 -12.86 -37.66 -32.40
CA ALA A 604 -12.90 -38.97 -31.76
C ALA A 604 -13.99 -39.06 -30.68
N ILE A 605 -14.12 -38.04 -29.82
CA ILE A 605 -15.16 -37.96 -28.77
C ILE A 605 -16.54 -37.97 -29.42
N ARG A 606 -16.76 -37.09 -30.41
CA ARG A 606 -18.05 -36.95 -31.11
C ARG A 606 -18.47 -38.22 -31.84
N THR A 607 -17.54 -38.85 -32.55
CA THR A 607 -17.82 -40.03 -33.39
C THR A 607 -18.11 -41.28 -32.56
N ASN A 608 -17.49 -41.38 -31.37
CA ASN A 608 -17.55 -42.59 -30.54
C ASN A 608 -18.46 -42.44 -29.31
N GLY A 609 -19.14 -41.30 -29.14
CA GLY A 609 -20.07 -41.05 -28.03
C GLY A 609 -19.39 -40.88 -26.66
N GLY A 610 -18.13 -40.45 -26.63
CA GLY A 610 -17.42 -40.11 -25.41
C GLY A 610 -17.89 -38.77 -24.82
N ASP A 611 -17.53 -38.50 -23.56
CA ASP A 611 -17.85 -37.22 -22.90
C ASP A 611 -16.62 -36.34 -22.62
N LEU A 612 -15.42 -36.94 -22.61
CA LEU A 612 -14.16 -36.22 -22.51
C LEU A 612 -13.02 -37.02 -23.13
N GLY A 613 -11.90 -36.34 -23.38
CA GLY A 613 -10.68 -36.95 -23.86
C GLY A 613 -9.44 -36.14 -23.56
N ALA A 614 -8.30 -36.80 -23.72
CA ALA A 614 -6.97 -36.24 -23.58
C ALA A 614 -6.06 -36.77 -24.69
N ALA A 615 -5.19 -35.93 -25.21
CA ALA A 615 -4.10 -36.35 -26.07
C ALA A 615 -2.83 -35.59 -25.71
N GLN A 616 -1.68 -36.25 -25.79
CA GLN A 616 -0.41 -35.60 -25.57
C GLN A 616 0.66 -36.09 -26.54
N VAL A 617 1.59 -35.20 -26.85
CA VAL A 617 2.77 -35.45 -27.67
C VAL A 617 3.97 -34.95 -26.88
N MET A 618 4.93 -35.83 -26.61
CA MET A 618 6.09 -35.54 -25.76
C MET A 618 7.36 -36.13 -26.38
N ASP A 619 8.46 -35.39 -26.35
CA ASP A 619 9.79 -35.93 -26.67
C ASP A 619 10.17 -36.98 -25.62
N ALA A 620 10.36 -38.22 -26.06
CA ALA A 620 10.59 -39.39 -25.22
C ALA A 620 11.96 -39.36 -24.52
N ARG A 621 12.91 -38.54 -24.99
CA ARG A 621 14.29 -38.45 -24.48
C ARG A 621 14.45 -37.32 -23.48
N THR A 622 13.71 -36.23 -23.65
CA THR A 622 13.85 -34.99 -22.86
C THR A 622 12.64 -34.67 -21.98
N GLY A 623 11.46 -35.23 -22.28
CA GLY A 623 10.21 -34.88 -21.61
C GLY A 623 9.58 -33.58 -22.10
N ALA A 624 10.11 -32.93 -23.14
CA ALA A 624 9.50 -31.74 -23.72
C ALA A 624 8.10 -32.04 -24.27
N VAL A 625 7.06 -31.36 -23.78
CA VAL A 625 5.68 -31.53 -24.21
C VAL A 625 5.41 -30.62 -25.41
N LEU A 626 5.16 -31.22 -26.57
CA LEU A 626 4.90 -30.51 -27.83
C LEU A 626 3.41 -30.22 -28.03
N ALA A 627 2.53 -31.08 -27.51
CA ALA A 627 1.09 -30.85 -27.49
C ALA A 627 0.45 -31.55 -26.28
N MET A 628 -0.59 -30.95 -25.73
CA MET A 628 -1.37 -31.41 -24.59
C MET A 628 -2.84 -31.01 -24.77
N ALA A 629 -3.59 -31.75 -25.59
CA ALA A 629 -5.00 -31.50 -25.84
C ALA A 629 -5.88 -32.07 -24.71
N SER A 630 -6.88 -31.30 -24.30
CA SER A 630 -7.80 -31.60 -23.21
C SER A 630 -9.21 -31.14 -23.59
N VAL A 631 -10.08 -32.09 -23.96
CA VAL A 631 -11.41 -31.80 -24.54
C VAL A 631 -12.52 -32.37 -23.63
N PRO A 632 -13.57 -31.59 -23.28
CA PRO A 632 -13.81 -30.20 -23.68
C PRO A 632 -12.83 -29.18 -23.07
N GLY A 633 -12.57 -28.12 -23.85
CA GLY A 633 -11.77 -26.92 -23.54
C GLY A 633 -12.55 -25.84 -22.79
N PHE A 634 -11.88 -24.78 -22.33
CA PHE A 634 -12.54 -23.54 -21.88
C PHE A 634 -11.74 -22.32 -22.30
N ASP A 635 -12.42 -21.22 -22.64
CA ASP A 635 -11.77 -19.97 -23.00
C ASP A 635 -11.26 -19.24 -21.75
N ASN A 636 -9.96 -18.99 -21.67
CA ASN A 636 -9.30 -18.30 -20.57
C ASN A 636 -9.72 -16.84 -20.42
N ASN A 637 -10.13 -16.20 -21.52
CA ASN A 637 -10.47 -14.78 -21.54
C ASN A 637 -11.66 -14.46 -20.60
N VAL A 638 -12.54 -15.43 -20.32
CA VAL A 638 -13.68 -15.24 -19.42
C VAL A 638 -13.27 -14.98 -17.95
N TYR A 639 -12.05 -15.35 -17.57
CA TYR A 639 -11.51 -15.13 -16.22
C TYR A 639 -10.63 -13.89 -16.10
N SER A 640 -10.09 -13.40 -17.23
CA SER A 640 -9.30 -12.17 -17.25
C SER A 640 -10.14 -11.00 -16.72
N PRO A 641 -9.58 -10.10 -15.89
CA PRO A 641 -10.29 -8.90 -15.48
C PRO A 641 -10.68 -8.04 -16.70
N PRO A 642 -11.93 -7.55 -16.80
CA PRO A 642 -13.08 -7.88 -15.95
C PRO A 642 -13.66 -9.27 -16.26
N ALA A 643 -13.80 -10.11 -15.22
CA ALA A 643 -14.25 -11.48 -15.39
C ALA A 643 -15.73 -11.59 -15.78
N ASP A 644 -16.07 -12.49 -16.70
CA ASP A 644 -17.44 -12.82 -17.09
C ASP A 644 -17.99 -13.92 -16.16
N LEU A 645 -18.62 -13.49 -15.07
CA LEU A 645 -19.19 -14.39 -14.07
C LEU A 645 -20.29 -15.31 -14.64
N GLY A 646 -21.02 -14.88 -15.67
CA GLY A 646 -22.07 -15.68 -16.31
C GLY A 646 -21.49 -16.82 -17.14
N ALA A 647 -20.44 -16.52 -17.90
CA ALA A 647 -19.69 -17.54 -18.66
C ALA A 647 -18.97 -18.53 -17.72
N ILE A 648 -18.36 -18.04 -16.63
CA ILE A 648 -17.70 -18.90 -15.64
C ILE A 648 -18.68 -19.88 -15.00
N GLN A 649 -19.87 -19.42 -14.61
CA GLN A 649 -20.90 -20.31 -14.05
C GLN A 649 -21.33 -21.36 -15.07
N SER A 650 -21.51 -20.97 -16.33
CA SER A 650 -21.86 -21.89 -17.42
C SER A 650 -20.78 -22.94 -17.66
N LEU A 651 -19.50 -22.60 -17.54
CA LEU A 651 -18.37 -23.54 -17.63
C LEU A 651 -18.32 -24.52 -16.45
N ALA A 652 -18.67 -24.07 -15.25
CA ALA A 652 -18.71 -24.93 -14.06
C ALA A 652 -19.81 -26.01 -14.17
N ASP A 653 -20.94 -25.65 -14.76
CA ASP A 653 -22.09 -26.56 -14.95
C ASP A 653 -21.98 -27.43 -16.22
N ALA A 654 -20.99 -27.17 -17.08
CA ALA A 654 -20.81 -27.87 -18.34
C ALA A 654 -20.33 -29.32 -18.18
N PRO A 655 -20.83 -30.26 -19.00
CA PRO A 655 -20.42 -31.67 -18.95
C PRO A 655 -18.95 -31.85 -19.36
N GLY A 656 -18.33 -32.97 -18.95
CA GLY A 656 -16.95 -33.30 -19.31
C GLY A 656 -15.88 -32.50 -18.54
N HIS A 657 -16.29 -31.73 -17.54
CA HIS A 657 -15.43 -30.93 -16.65
C HIS A 657 -14.41 -30.04 -17.40
N PRO A 658 -14.85 -29.05 -18.19
CA PRO A 658 -13.98 -28.24 -19.06
C PRO A 658 -12.73 -27.66 -18.36
N MET A 659 -12.88 -27.23 -17.11
CA MET A 659 -11.82 -26.60 -16.31
C MET A 659 -10.68 -27.55 -15.91
N LEU A 660 -10.92 -28.87 -15.87
CA LEU A 660 -9.87 -29.83 -15.52
C LEU A 660 -9.00 -30.14 -16.72
N ASN A 661 -7.69 -30.22 -16.52
CA ASN A 661 -6.75 -30.74 -17.50
C ASN A 661 -6.85 -32.27 -17.55
N LYS A 662 -7.41 -32.83 -18.63
CA LYS A 662 -7.68 -34.28 -18.72
C LYS A 662 -6.40 -35.12 -18.81
N VAL A 663 -5.26 -34.50 -19.14
CA VAL A 663 -3.97 -35.19 -19.28
C VAL A 663 -3.31 -35.45 -17.91
N THR A 664 -3.51 -34.55 -16.94
CA THR A 664 -2.83 -34.59 -15.63
C THR A 664 -3.77 -34.66 -14.42
N GLN A 665 -5.07 -34.40 -14.60
CA GLN A 665 -6.06 -34.29 -13.51
C GLN A 665 -7.22 -35.30 -13.61
N ILE A 666 -7.29 -36.06 -14.71
CA ILE A 666 -8.23 -37.18 -14.84
C ILE A 666 -7.43 -38.48 -14.82
N ALA A 667 -7.81 -39.39 -13.94
CA ALA A 667 -7.23 -40.71 -13.85
C ALA A 667 -8.31 -41.75 -14.18
N GLY A 668 -7.94 -42.74 -14.99
CA GLY A 668 -8.80 -43.87 -15.33
C GLY A 668 -8.01 -45.17 -15.36
N PRO A 669 -8.69 -46.33 -15.39
CA PRO A 669 -8.01 -47.61 -15.54
C PRO A 669 -7.25 -47.64 -16.88
N PRO A 670 -5.93 -47.92 -16.89
CA PRO A 670 -5.13 -47.94 -18.13
C PRO A 670 -5.52 -49.07 -19.08
N GLY A 671 -6.15 -50.13 -18.56
CA GLY A 671 -6.42 -51.35 -19.29
C GLY A 671 -5.15 -51.90 -19.94
N SER A 672 -5.28 -52.40 -21.18
CA SER A 672 -4.18 -53.10 -21.85
C SER A 672 -2.92 -52.26 -22.11
N THR A 673 -2.93 -50.94 -21.93
CA THR A 673 -1.69 -50.15 -21.95
C THR A 673 -0.77 -50.53 -20.79
N PHE A 674 -1.29 -51.01 -19.65
CA PHE A 674 -0.48 -51.45 -18.51
C PHE A 674 0.26 -52.78 -18.76
N LYS A 675 -0.12 -53.55 -19.78
CA LYS A 675 0.54 -54.83 -20.10
C LYS A 675 2.02 -54.65 -20.44
N ILE A 676 2.43 -53.51 -20.99
CA ILE A 676 3.86 -53.23 -21.22
C ILE A 676 4.62 -52.99 -19.91
N VAL A 677 3.95 -52.48 -18.87
CA VAL A 677 4.51 -52.38 -17.50
C VAL A 677 4.67 -53.77 -16.89
N VAL A 678 3.69 -54.64 -17.04
CA VAL A 678 3.78 -56.05 -16.56
C VAL A 678 4.84 -56.83 -17.34
N ALA A 679 4.96 -56.60 -18.65
CA ALA A 679 6.03 -57.17 -19.47
C ALA A 679 7.42 -56.64 -19.05
N ALA A 680 7.54 -55.35 -18.69
CA ALA A 680 8.76 -54.79 -18.11
C ALA A 680 9.08 -55.40 -16.74
N ALA A 681 8.07 -55.70 -15.92
CA ALA A 681 8.27 -56.44 -14.67
C ALA A 681 8.83 -57.84 -14.93
N ASN A 682 8.36 -58.53 -15.97
CA ASN A 682 8.96 -59.79 -16.40
C ASN A 682 10.37 -59.62 -16.97
N ALA A 683 10.67 -58.50 -17.64
CA ALA A 683 12.04 -58.20 -18.09
C ALA A 683 13.01 -58.00 -16.91
N HIS A 684 12.54 -57.43 -15.80
CA HIS A 684 13.33 -57.23 -14.60
C HIS A 684 13.52 -58.53 -13.79
N TYR A 685 12.44 -59.24 -13.46
CA TYR A 685 12.51 -60.43 -12.60
C TYR A 685 12.69 -61.75 -13.34
N GLN A 686 12.55 -61.76 -14.66
CA GLN A 686 12.70 -62.94 -15.52
C GLN A 686 11.83 -64.14 -15.06
N ALA A 687 10.62 -63.86 -14.58
CA ALA A 687 9.70 -64.89 -14.07
C ALA A 687 9.28 -65.90 -15.15
N LEU A 688 9.27 -65.47 -16.41
CA LEU A 688 8.99 -66.30 -17.57
C LEU A 688 9.90 -65.91 -18.75
N SER A 689 10.47 -66.90 -19.43
CA SER A 689 11.25 -66.64 -20.65
C SER A 689 10.36 -65.96 -21.72
N PRO A 690 10.81 -64.87 -22.37
CA PRO A 690 10.05 -64.21 -23.45
C PRO A 690 9.71 -65.13 -24.63
N ALA A 691 10.51 -66.17 -24.86
CA ALA A 691 10.30 -67.16 -25.91
C ALA A 691 9.36 -68.30 -25.51
N TYR A 692 9.00 -68.41 -24.23
CA TYR A 692 8.10 -69.46 -23.75
C TYR A 692 6.71 -69.26 -24.34
N ILE A 693 6.22 -70.29 -25.03
CA ILE A 693 4.88 -70.32 -25.61
C ILE A 693 3.91 -70.79 -24.52
N MET A 694 3.14 -69.84 -23.99
CA MET A 694 2.14 -70.12 -22.96
C MET A 694 0.82 -70.54 -23.61
N PRO A 695 0.21 -71.66 -23.19
CA PRO A 695 -1.16 -71.97 -23.60
C PRO A 695 -2.11 -70.87 -23.10
N THR A 696 -2.83 -70.21 -24.00
CA THR A 696 -3.81 -69.18 -23.63
C THR A 696 -5.24 -69.72 -23.80
N GLY A 697 -6.09 -69.10 -24.62
CA GLY A 697 -7.47 -69.50 -24.85
C GLY A 697 -8.49 -68.39 -24.65
N ALA A 698 -9.76 -68.78 -24.55
CA ALA A 698 -10.88 -67.85 -24.39
C ALA A 698 -11.05 -67.30 -22.95
N ALA A 699 -10.51 -67.98 -21.94
CA ALA A 699 -10.60 -67.57 -20.55
C ALA A 699 -9.52 -68.22 -19.67
N TYR A 700 -9.34 -67.65 -18.48
CA TYR A 700 -8.52 -68.17 -17.39
C TYR A 700 -9.38 -68.38 -16.15
N VAL A 701 -9.32 -69.58 -15.55
CA VAL A 701 -10.06 -69.88 -14.31
C VAL A 701 -9.08 -69.81 -13.14
N TYR A 702 -9.38 -68.96 -12.16
CA TYR A 702 -8.58 -68.77 -10.96
C TYR A 702 -9.49 -68.66 -9.74
N GLY A 703 -9.25 -69.48 -8.71
CA GLY A 703 -10.02 -69.44 -7.46
C GLY A 703 -11.53 -69.65 -7.63
N GLY A 704 -11.97 -70.40 -8.65
CA GLY A 704 -13.39 -70.62 -8.96
C GLY A 704 -14.04 -69.51 -9.81
N HIS A 705 -13.30 -68.47 -10.19
CA HIS A 705 -13.79 -67.37 -11.04
C HIS A 705 -13.19 -67.45 -12.46
N THR A 706 -13.98 -67.03 -13.45
CA THR A 706 -13.59 -67.06 -14.87
C THR A 706 -13.27 -65.66 -15.37
N PHE A 707 -12.03 -65.44 -15.79
CA PHE A 707 -11.53 -64.19 -16.37
C PHE A 707 -11.43 -64.36 -17.89
N ARG A 708 -12.24 -63.61 -18.65
CA ARG A 708 -12.34 -63.78 -20.11
C ARG A 708 -11.21 -63.08 -20.85
N ASN A 709 -10.86 -63.66 -22.00
CA ASN A 709 -10.10 -62.97 -23.03
C ASN A 709 -11.05 -62.12 -23.89
N TRP A 710 -10.52 -61.12 -24.58
CA TRP A 710 -11.34 -60.29 -25.48
C TRP A 710 -11.72 -61.03 -26.77
N GLN A 711 -10.92 -62.04 -27.15
CA GLN A 711 -11.26 -63.07 -28.13
C GLN A 711 -10.55 -64.39 -27.80
N PRO A 712 -11.04 -65.55 -28.27
CA PRO A 712 -10.28 -66.80 -28.18
C PRO A 712 -8.95 -66.69 -28.93
N MET A 713 -7.85 -67.10 -28.28
CA MET A 713 -6.50 -67.06 -28.86
C MET A 713 -5.79 -68.41 -28.74
N GLY A 714 -4.85 -68.66 -29.66
CA GLY A 714 -3.93 -69.79 -29.59
C GLY A 714 -2.76 -69.52 -28.64
N PRO A 715 -1.90 -70.52 -28.38
CA PRO A 715 -0.72 -70.35 -27.53
C PRO A 715 0.19 -69.23 -28.03
N HIS A 716 0.66 -68.37 -27.12
CA HIS A 716 1.46 -67.19 -27.45
C HIS A 716 2.72 -67.09 -26.60
N ASN A 717 3.81 -66.60 -27.20
CA ASN A 717 4.97 -66.07 -26.46
C ASN A 717 4.75 -64.60 -26.07
N LEU A 718 5.70 -63.95 -25.37
CA LEU A 718 5.53 -62.58 -24.89
C LEU A 718 5.29 -61.57 -26.02
N VAL A 719 6.03 -61.69 -27.12
CA VAL A 719 5.91 -60.80 -28.28
C VAL A 719 4.53 -60.92 -28.93
N GLN A 720 4.06 -62.15 -29.16
CA GLN A 720 2.73 -62.42 -29.71
C GLN A 720 1.60 -61.99 -28.75
N ALA A 721 1.80 -62.17 -27.45
CA ALA A 721 0.84 -61.74 -26.43
C ALA A 721 0.70 -60.21 -26.39
N LEU A 722 1.79 -59.46 -26.59
CA LEU A 722 1.75 -58.00 -26.74
C LEU A 722 1.13 -57.58 -28.08
N GLN A 723 1.49 -58.25 -29.19
CA GLN A 723 0.94 -58.02 -30.54
C GLN A 723 -0.58 -58.11 -30.58
N TRP A 724 -1.14 -59.18 -30.01
CA TRP A 724 -2.59 -59.44 -29.99
C TRP A 724 -3.27 -58.98 -28.70
N SER A 725 -2.53 -58.37 -27.77
CA SER A 725 -3.06 -57.93 -26.48
C SER A 725 -3.77 -59.05 -25.70
N ASP A 726 -3.17 -60.24 -25.61
CA ASP A 726 -3.78 -61.45 -25.03
C ASP A 726 -4.00 -61.30 -23.51
N ASN A 727 -5.25 -61.20 -23.05
CA ASN A 727 -5.52 -61.05 -21.61
C ASN A 727 -5.09 -62.28 -20.80
N VAL A 728 -5.29 -63.49 -21.32
CA VAL A 728 -5.04 -64.74 -20.59
C VAL A 728 -3.54 -64.94 -20.33
N TYR A 729 -2.69 -64.55 -21.29
CA TYR A 729 -1.25 -64.52 -21.08
C TYR A 729 -0.88 -63.62 -19.88
N PHE A 730 -1.41 -62.39 -19.86
CA PHE A 730 -1.10 -61.40 -18.84
C PHE A 730 -1.75 -61.68 -17.48
N TYR A 731 -2.90 -62.35 -17.42
CA TYR A 731 -3.46 -62.90 -16.18
C TYR A 731 -2.49 -63.87 -15.52
N ARG A 732 -2.00 -64.84 -16.30
CA ARG A 732 -1.09 -65.87 -15.80
C ARG A 732 0.28 -65.28 -15.44
N LEU A 733 0.80 -64.38 -16.25
CA LEU A 733 2.04 -63.66 -15.97
C LEU A 733 1.93 -62.81 -14.69
N GLY A 734 0.82 -62.09 -14.52
CA GLY A 734 0.57 -61.31 -13.30
C GLY A 734 0.50 -62.17 -12.04
N VAL A 735 -0.12 -63.36 -12.11
CA VAL A 735 -0.12 -64.32 -11.00
C VAL A 735 1.29 -64.86 -10.71
N MET A 736 2.10 -65.16 -11.74
CA MET A 736 3.49 -65.62 -11.57
C MET A 736 4.41 -64.56 -10.97
N LEU A 737 4.23 -63.29 -11.34
CA LEU A 737 4.99 -62.18 -10.77
C LEU A 737 4.53 -61.86 -9.35
N GLY A 738 3.22 -61.94 -9.09
CA GLY A 738 2.61 -61.43 -7.87
C GLY A 738 2.50 -59.90 -7.85
N PRO A 739 1.67 -59.35 -6.96
CA PRO A 739 1.38 -57.91 -6.95
C PRO A 739 2.58 -57.06 -6.56
N ASP A 740 3.44 -57.52 -5.65
CA ASP A 740 4.55 -56.72 -5.12
C ASP A 740 5.62 -56.47 -6.19
N ARG A 741 6.00 -57.51 -6.95
CA ARG A 741 6.95 -57.39 -8.07
C ARG A 741 6.40 -56.51 -9.19
N MET A 742 5.12 -56.66 -9.52
CA MET A 742 4.47 -55.77 -10.49
C MET A 742 4.47 -54.32 -10.00
N ALA A 743 4.16 -54.09 -8.72
CA ALA A 743 4.10 -52.76 -8.14
C ALA A 743 5.49 -52.09 -8.06
N GLU A 744 6.55 -52.82 -7.73
CA GLU A 744 7.91 -52.27 -7.68
C GLU A 744 8.33 -51.68 -9.03
N VAL A 745 8.15 -52.46 -10.11
CA VAL A 745 8.50 -52.01 -11.46
C VAL A 745 7.52 -50.93 -11.95
N ALA A 746 6.24 -51.04 -11.63
CA ALA A 746 5.26 -49.99 -11.93
C ALA A 746 5.63 -48.65 -11.30
N ARG A 747 6.08 -48.62 -10.04
CA ARG A 747 6.57 -47.40 -9.37
C ARG A 747 7.82 -46.84 -10.05
N SER A 748 8.78 -47.69 -10.42
CA SER A 748 9.98 -47.23 -11.18
C SER A 748 9.64 -46.59 -12.54
N LEU A 749 8.45 -46.90 -13.07
CA LEU A 749 7.89 -46.33 -14.30
C LEU A 749 6.91 -45.16 -14.03
N GLY A 750 6.80 -44.71 -12.78
CA GLY A 750 5.98 -43.57 -12.37
C GLY A 750 4.49 -43.85 -12.23
N VAL A 751 4.06 -45.11 -12.15
CA VAL A 751 2.65 -45.47 -11.98
C VAL A 751 2.19 -45.14 -10.56
N GLY A 752 1.09 -44.41 -10.44
CA GLY A 752 0.56 -44.03 -9.12
C GLY A 752 1.31 -42.87 -8.46
N GLU A 753 2.21 -42.18 -9.19
CA GLU A 753 3.01 -41.06 -8.71
C GLU A 753 2.87 -39.85 -9.64
N ARG A 754 2.95 -38.65 -9.07
CA ARG A 754 2.95 -37.40 -9.86
C ARG A 754 4.14 -37.41 -10.83
N SER A 755 3.92 -36.97 -12.06
CA SER A 755 4.97 -36.90 -13.07
C SER A 755 6.02 -35.83 -12.80
N GLY A 756 5.64 -34.79 -12.06
CA GLY A 756 6.48 -33.62 -11.84
C GLY A 756 6.43 -32.63 -13.00
N ILE A 757 5.40 -32.72 -13.85
CA ILE A 757 5.14 -31.70 -14.87
C ILE A 757 4.97 -30.32 -14.23
N ASP A 758 5.44 -29.30 -14.92
CA ASP A 758 5.34 -27.89 -14.55
C ASP A 758 3.93 -27.31 -14.79
N LEU A 759 2.91 -28.03 -14.32
CA LEU A 759 1.54 -27.54 -14.19
C LEU A 759 1.01 -27.74 -12.77
N PRO A 760 0.26 -26.78 -12.21
CA PRO A 760 -0.35 -26.94 -10.91
C PRO A 760 -1.48 -27.98 -10.94
N GLY A 761 -1.72 -28.64 -9.81
CA GLY A 761 -2.90 -29.47 -9.60
C GLY A 761 -2.84 -30.89 -10.18
N GLU A 762 -1.65 -31.40 -10.53
CA GLU A 762 -1.47 -32.78 -10.96
C GLU A 762 -1.94 -33.80 -9.89
N ILE A 763 -2.63 -34.85 -10.32
CA ILE A 763 -3.01 -35.98 -9.46
C ILE A 763 -2.08 -37.18 -9.67
N SER A 764 -1.91 -38.00 -8.63
CA SER A 764 -1.02 -39.17 -8.67
C SER A 764 -1.64 -40.42 -9.29
N GLY A 765 -2.96 -40.45 -9.52
CA GLY A 765 -3.66 -41.72 -9.77
C GLY A 765 -3.59 -42.65 -8.56
N PHE A 766 -3.72 -43.96 -8.79
CA PHE A 766 -3.73 -44.98 -7.74
C PHE A 766 -3.10 -46.30 -8.22
N LEU A 767 -2.09 -46.78 -7.51
CA LEU A 767 -1.47 -48.10 -7.69
C LEU A 767 -1.79 -49.00 -6.50
N GLY A 768 -2.70 -49.95 -6.71
CA GLY A 768 -3.12 -50.91 -5.73
C GLY A 768 -2.06 -51.98 -5.46
N THR A 769 -1.79 -52.19 -4.18
CA THR A 769 -1.00 -53.30 -3.61
C THR A 769 -1.78 -53.87 -2.44
N PRO A 770 -1.47 -55.08 -1.94
CA PRO A 770 -2.11 -55.61 -0.74
C PRO A 770 -2.09 -54.62 0.42
N GLU A 771 -0.96 -53.94 0.62
CA GLU A 771 -0.77 -52.93 1.67
C GLU A 771 -1.58 -51.66 1.42
N THR A 772 -1.53 -51.07 0.21
CA THR A 772 -2.24 -49.82 -0.08
C THR A 772 -3.75 -50.01 -0.11
N VAL A 773 -4.23 -51.17 -0.56
CA VAL A 773 -5.66 -51.53 -0.53
C VAL A 773 -6.15 -51.75 0.90
N ALA A 774 -5.39 -52.46 1.75
CA ALA A 774 -5.73 -52.63 3.16
C ALA A 774 -5.84 -51.29 3.91
N ARG A 775 -4.95 -50.34 3.61
CA ARG A 775 -4.92 -49.00 4.23
C ARG A 775 -6.17 -48.17 3.94
N ILE A 776 -6.79 -48.36 2.77
CA ILE A 776 -8.06 -47.69 2.42
C ILE A 776 -9.29 -48.53 2.81
N GLY A 777 -9.11 -49.54 3.66
CA GLY A 777 -10.19 -50.40 4.15
C GLY A 777 -10.65 -51.48 3.18
N GLY A 778 -9.93 -51.70 2.08
CA GLY A 778 -10.21 -52.75 1.11
C GLY A 778 -9.53 -54.08 1.46
N THR A 779 -10.01 -55.17 0.87
CA THR A 779 -9.39 -56.50 0.97
C THR A 779 -8.75 -56.89 -0.36
N TRP A 780 -7.49 -57.35 -0.32
CA TRP A 780 -6.82 -57.88 -1.50
C TRP A 780 -7.19 -59.35 -1.71
N TYR A 781 -7.77 -59.68 -2.86
CA TYR A 781 -8.07 -61.04 -3.25
C TYR A 781 -7.10 -61.50 -4.35
N GLY A 782 -6.89 -62.81 -4.51
CA GLY A 782 -6.04 -63.30 -5.60
C GLY A 782 -6.51 -62.86 -7.00
N GLY A 783 -7.82 -62.69 -7.19
CA GLY A 783 -8.39 -62.10 -8.41
C GLY A 783 -7.98 -60.63 -8.65
N SER A 784 -7.65 -59.87 -7.61
CA SER A 784 -7.11 -58.51 -7.75
C SER A 784 -5.76 -58.53 -8.47
N THR A 785 -4.89 -59.51 -8.18
CA THR A 785 -3.62 -59.71 -8.90
C THR A 785 -3.86 -60.08 -10.37
N VAL A 786 -4.88 -60.88 -10.66
CA VAL A 786 -5.26 -61.24 -12.04
C VAL A 786 -5.65 -59.99 -12.83
N LEU A 787 -6.53 -59.14 -12.28
CA LEU A 787 -6.96 -57.89 -12.92
C LEU A 787 -5.82 -56.87 -13.06
N MET A 788 -4.96 -56.77 -12.04
CA MET A 788 -3.77 -55.91 -12.09
C MET A 788 -2.85 -56.29 -13.27
N GLY A 789 -2.74 -57.58 -13.60
CA GLY A 789 -1.96 -58.06 -14.75
C GLY A 789 -2.36 -57.46 -16.10
N ILE A 790 -3.59 -56.93 -16.22
CA ILE A 790 -4.08 -56.26 -17.44
C ILE A 790 -4.40 -54.77 -17.21
N GLY A 791 -4.00 -54.19 -16.07
CA GLY A 791 -4.26 -52.78 -15.77
C GLY A 791 -5.71 -52.45 -15.42
N GLN A 792 -6.44 -53.41 -14.84
CA GLN A 792 -7.80 -53.19 -14.31
C GLN A 792 -7.86 -53.52 -12.81
N GLY A 793 -8.99 -53.19 -12.17
CA GLY A 793 -9.17 -53.33 -10.73
C GLY A 793 -8.61 -52.12 -9.98
N THR A 794 -7.58 -52.32 -9.17
CA THR A 794 -7.04 -51.30 -8.27
C THR A 794 -5.92 -50.46 -8.90
N VAL A 795 -5.96 -50.22 -10.21
CA VAL A 795 -4.98 -49.38 -10.93
C VAL A 795 -5.74 -48.28 -11.68
N SER A 796 -5.39 -47.02 -11.41
CA SER A 796 -5.90 -45.84 -12.11
C SER A 796 -4.76 -44.86 -12.34
N VAL A 797 -4.68 -44.29 -13.54
CA VAL A 797 -3.52 -43.51 -14.00
C VAL A 797 -3.96 -42.37 -14.89
N THR A 798 -3.12 -41.33 -14.95
CA THR A 798 -3.34 -40.21 -15.86
C THR A 798 -2.77 -40.51 -17.25
N PRO A 799 -3.28 -39.89 -18.33
CA PRO A 799 -2.66 -39.98 -19.65
C PRO A 799 -1.18 -39.60 -19.69
N MET A 800 -0.77 -38.64 -18.84
CA MET A 800 0.64 -38.28 -18.67
C MET A 800 1.49 -39.46 -18.18
N GLN A 801 1.02 -40.20 -17.18
CA GLN A 801 1.74 -41.40 -16.71
C GLN A 801 1.87 -42.45 -17.82
N VAL A 802 0.80 -42.66 -18.61
CA VAL A 802 0.81 -43.61 -19.74
C VAL A 802 1.88 -43.25 -20.75
N ALA A 803 1.98 -41.97 -21.11
CA ALA A 803 3.02 -41.50 -22.01
C ALA A 803 4.43 -41.65 -21.42
N ARG A 804 4.61 -41.35 -20.13
CA ARG A 804 5.91 -41.45 -19.46
C ARG A 804 6.45 -42.87 -19.42
N TRP A 805 5.64 -43.86 -19.02
CA TRP A 805 6.14 -45.23 -19.01
C TRP A 805 6.33 -45.78 -20.43
N THR A 806 5.55 -45.30 -21.40
CA THR A 806 5.72 -45.70 -22.81
C THR A 806 7.02 -45.15 -23.36
N ALA A 807 7.34 -43.88 -23.08
CA ALA A 807 8.66 -43.30 -23.36
C ALA A 807 9.76 -44.07 -22.64
N GLY A 808 9.66 -44.27 -21.32
CA GLY A 808 10.69 -44.93 -20.52
C GLY A 808 10.97 -46.37 -20.92
N ILE A 809 9.94 -47.14 -21.29
CA ILE A 809 10.12 -48.51 -21.80
C ILE A 809 10.81 -48.49 -23.17
N SER A 810 10.49 -47.50 -24.00
CA SER A 810 11.01 -47.39 -25.35
C SER A 810 12.45 -46.88 -25.39
N THR A 811 12.80 -45.87 -24.58
CA THR A 811 14.15 -45.30 -24.50
C THR A 811 15.05 -46.06 -23.51
N GLY A 812 14.46 -46.62 -22.45
CA GLY A 812 15.19 -47.20 -21.32
C GLY A 812 15.47 -46.22 -20.18
N ALA A 813 14.96 -44.99 -20.27
CA ALA A 813 15.13 -43.96 -19.24
C ALA A 813 13.84 -43.16 -19.00
N MET A 814 13.52 -42.90 -17.73
CA MET A 814 12.40 -42.06 -17.34
C MET A 814 12.74 -40.58 -17.48
N VAL A 815 11.82 -39.82 -18.06
CA VAL A 815 11.92 -38.36 -18.20
C VAL A 815 10.89 -37.66 -17.33
N THR A 816 11.18 -36.42 -16.95
CA THR A 816 10.20 -35.52 -16.31
C THR A 816 9.57 -34.66 -17.40
N PRO A 817 8.25 -34.74 -17.61
CA PRO A 817 7.56 -33.91 -18.59
C PRO A 817 7.71 -32.43 -18.25
N ARG A 818 7.85 -31.58 -19.27
CA ARG A 818 7.94 -30.12 -19.09
C ARG A 818 7.36 -29.39 -20.28
N ILE A 819 6.66 -28.29 -20.00
CA ILE A 819 6.04 -27.43 -21.00
C ILE A 819 6.91 -26.20 -21.23
N ALA A 820 7.46 -25.57 -20.19
CA ALA A 820 8.33 -24.42 -20.36
C ALA A 820 9.77 -24.83 -20.75
N ASP A 821 10.37 -24.07 -21.67
CA ASP A 821 11.75 -24.27 -22.16
C ASP A 821 12.70 -23.21 -21.57
N ALA A 822 12.35 -21.94 -21.74
CA ALA A 822 13.22 -20.81 -21.40
C ALA A 822 12.40 -19.56 -21.06
N TYR A 823 13.02 -18.63 -20.34
CA TYR A 823 12.44 -17.32 -20.05
C TYR A 823 13.45 -16.20 -20.35
N GLY A 824 12.95 -15.01 -20.67
CA GLY A 824 13.80 -13.86 -20.98
C GLY A 824 13.03 -12.81 -21.78
N THR A 825 13.66 -11.68 -22.07
CA THR A 825 13.06 -10.61 -22.89
C THR A 825 13.89 -10.45 -24.16
N ASP A 826 15.16 -10.08 -24.03
CA ASP A 826 16.11 -10.01 -25.16
C ASP A 826 16.99 -11.27 -25.27
N GLU A 827 17.41 -11.81 -24.13
CA GLU A 827 18.21 -13.03 -24.01
C GLU A 827 17.44 -14.07 -23.21
N TYR A 828 17.32 -15.29 -23.77
CA TYR A 828 16.56 -16.37 -23.16
C TYR A 828 17.46 -17.32 -22.36
N ILE A 829 17.13 -17.48 -21.09
CA ILE A 829 17.78 -18.41 -20.17
C ILE A 829 16.95 -19.68 -20.12
N ARG A 830 17.58 -20.83 -20.41
CA ARG A 830 16.91 -22.13 -20.33
C ARG A 830 16.58 -22.49 -18.89
N LEU A 831 15.35 -22.95 -18.68
CA LEU A 831 14.91 -23.45 -17.40
C LEU A 831 15.63 -24.77 -17.06
N PRO A 832 16.03 -24.98 -15.79
CA PRO A 832 16.67 -26.22 -15.38
C PRO A 832 15.74 -27.42 -15.60
N ALA A 833 16.23 -28.48 -16.24
CA ALA A 833 15.49 -29.73 -16.41
C ALA A 833 16.17 -30.90 -15.71
N PRO A 834 15.40 -31.79 -15.04
CA PRO A 834 15.94 -33.03 -14.51
C PRO A 834 16.55 -33.90 -15.61
N ALA A 835 17.72 -34.48 -15.35
CA ALA A 835 18.34 -35.42 -16.27
C ALA A 835 17.50 -36.71 -16.39
N PRO A 836 17.42 -37.34 -17.58
CA PRO A 836 16.75 -38.63 -17.74
C PRO A 836 17.32 -39.69 -16.81
N GLN A 837 16.45 -40.45 -16.14
CA GLN A 837 16.82 -41.46 -15.16
C GLN A 837 16.78 -42.85 -15.79
N ARG A 838 17.96 -43.46 -15.97
CA ARG A 838 18.06 -44.79 -16.58
C ARG A 838 17.37 -45.86 -15.72
N LEU A 839 16.54 -46.69 -16.34
CA LEU A 839 15.88 -47.81 -15.67
C LEU A 839 16.88 -48.93 -15.37
N ALA A 840 16.73 -49.58 -14.21
CA ALA A 840 17.59 -50.69 -13.77
C ALA A 840 17.54 -51.91 -14.71
N PHE A 841 16.43 -52.07 -15.44
CA PHE A 841 16.18 -53.18 -16.36
C PHE A 841 16.18 -52.75 -17.84
N ALA A 842 16.76 -51.58 -18.18
CA ALA A 842 16.66 -51.05 -19.54
C ALA A 842 17.20 -52.01 -20.62
N ASP A 843 18.27 -52.75 -20.32
CA ASP A 843 18.90 -53.69 -21.26
C ASP A 843 18.02 -54.92 -21.54
N SER A 844 17.08 -55.22 -20.65
CA SER A 844 16.16 -56.36 -20.77
C SER A 844 14.85 -56.02 -21.50
N LEU A 845 14.64 -54.77 -21.92
CA LEU A 845 13.38 -54.32 -22.52
C LEU A 845 13.19 -54.68 -24.00
N GLY A 846 14.21 -55.23 -24.66
CA GLY A 846 14.16 -55.61 -26.08
C GLY A 846 12.91 -56.41 -26.48
N PRO A 847 12.55 -57.51 -25.79
CA PRO A 847 11.34 -58.27 -26.09
C PRO A 847 10.03 -57.48 -25.92
N VAL A 848 9.99 -56.52 -24.98
CA VAL A 848 8.82 -55.65 -24.76
C VAL A 848 8.66 -54.70 -25.95
N ARG A 849 9.75 -54.06 -26.36
CA ARG A 849 9.80 -53.17 -27.54
C ARG A 849 9.41 -53.92 -28.82
N ALA A 850 9.94 -55.13 -29.01
CA ALA A 850 9.57 -55.99 -30.13
C ALA A 850 8.08 -56.35 -30.14
N GLY A 851 7.48 -56.62 -28.98
CA GLY A 851 6.04 -56.84 -28.85
C GLY A 851 5.20 -55.61 -29.21
N MET A 852 5.62 -54.42 -28.78
CA MET A 852 4.98 -53.16 -29.16
C MET A 852 5.10 -52.88 -30.68
N ARG A 853 6.24 -53.21 -31.29
CA ARG A 853 6.43 -53.12 -32.75
C ARG A 853 5.53 -54.11 -33.49
N ALA A 854 5.46 -55.36 -33.02
CA ALA A 854 4.62 -56.40 -33.60
C ALA A 854 3.12 -56.02 -33.57
N ALA A 855 2.69 -55.31 -32.53
CA ALA A 855 1.32 -54.76 -32.47
C ALA A 855 1.01 -53.82 -33.64
N VAL A 856 2.00 -53.05 -34.12
CA VAL A 856 1.86 -52.18 -35.30
C VAL A 856 1.94 -52.98 -36.59
N THR A 857 2.94 -53.85 -36.76
CA THR A 857 3.17 -54.52 -38.05
C THR A 857 2.17 -55.62 -38.39
N GLY A 858 1.40 -56.11 -37.41
CA GLY A 858 0.42 -57.17 -37.65
C GLY A 858 -0.50 -57.47 -36.48
N GLY A 859 -0.77 -56.51 -35.61
CA GLY A 859 -1.58 -56.70 -34.41
C GLY A 859 -2.60 -55.59 -34.19
N THR A 860 -2.92 -55.31 -32.93
CA THR A 860 -4.02 -54.41 -32.55
C THR A 860 -3.81 -52.94 -32.93
N ALA A 861 -2.59 -52.55 -33.32
CA ALA A 861 -2.21 -51.20 -33.73
C ALA A 861 -1.90 -51.10 -35.25
N GLY A 862 -2.44 -52.04 -36.05
CA GLY A 862 -2.20 -52.16 -37.49
C GLY A 862 -2.38 -50.88 -38.31
N GLN A 863 -3.23 -49.95 -37.87
CA GLN A 863 -3.47 -48.68 -38.56
C GLN A 863 -2.24 -47.75 -38.66
N LEU A 864 -1.21 -47.99 -37.83
CA LEU A 864 0.05 -47.25 -37.85
C LEU A 864 1.09 -47.88 -38.79
N ALA A 865 0.82 -49.05 -39.40
CA ALA A 865 1.78 -49.76 -40.24
C ALA A 865 2.13 -48.99 -41.52
N ASP A 866 1.20 -48.19 -42.04
CA ASP A 866 1.36 -47.42 -43.27
C ASP A 866 1.99 -46.03 -43.04
N LEU A 867 2.33 -45.68 -41.79
CA LEU A 867 3.01 -44.42 -41.52
C LEU A 867 4.44 -44.43 -42.11
N PRO A 868 4.92 -43.29 -42.61
CA PRO A 868 6.28 -43.18 -43.17
C PRO A 868 7.37 -43.39 -42.12
N ILE A 869 7.06 -43.16 -40.84
CA ILE A 869 7.95 -43.41 -39.70
C ILE A 869 7.63 -44.74 -39.04
N SER A 870 8.66 -45.53 -38.73
CA SER A 870 8.50 -46.76 -37.96
C SER A 870 7.95 -46.45 -36.58
N SER A 871 6.97 -47.20 -36.10
CA SER A 871 6.39 -46.99 -34.78
C SER A 871 6.21 -48.30 -34.02
N ALA A 872 6.10 -48.16 -32.70
CA ALA A 872 5.74 -49.22 -31.76
C ALA A 872 4.62 -48.70 -30.85
N ALA A 873 3.62 -49.53 -30.56
CA ALA A 873 2.42 -49.06 -29.88
C ALA A 873 1.78 -50.11 -28.97
N LYS A 874 0.92 -49.61 -28.09
CA LYS A 874 -0.01 -50.43 -27.30
C LYS A 874 -1.39 -49.77 -27.24
N THR A 875 -2.40 -50.52 -27.65
CA THR A 875 -3.82 -50.16 -27.46
C THR A 875 -4.30 -50.57 -26.07
N GLY A 876 -5.30 -49.85 -25.57
CA GLY A 876 -6.03 -50.18 -24.36
C GLY A 876 -7.54 -49.98 -24.52
N THR A 877 -8.28 -50.92 -23.96
CA THR A 877 -9.71 -50.80 -23.71
C THR A 877 -9.90 -51.15 -22.24
N ALA A 878 -10.47 -50.22 -21.47
CA ALA A 878 -10.62 -50.39 -20.03
C ALA A 878 -12.09 -50.26 -19.64
N GLU A 879 -12.61 -51.21 -18.88
CA GLU A 879 -13.97 -51.12 -18.33
C GLU A 879 -13.99 -50.05 -17.24
N ASP A 880 -14.91 -49.09 -17.36
CA ASP A 880 -15.05 -47.99 -16.42
C ASP A 880 -16.54 -47.76 -16.10
N PRO A 881 -17.01 -48.19 -14.92
CA PRO A 881 -18.40 -47.99 -14.50
C PRO A 881 -18.82 -46.52 -14.40
N SER A 882 -17.86 -45.59 -14.31
CA SER A 882 -18.11 -44.14 -14.26
C SER A 882 -18.21 -43.50 -15.65
N ALA A 883 -17.84 -44.21 -16.71
CA ALA A 883 -17.93 -43.72 -18.08
C ALA A 883 -19.39 -43.61 -18.55
N PRO A 884 -19.69 -42.70 -19.50
CA PRO A 884 -21.01 -42.59 -20.13
C PRO A 884 -21.52 -43.95 -20.63
N GLY A 885 -22.79 -44.25 -20.37
CA GLY A 885 -23.41 -45.52 -20.77
C GLY A 885 -22.82 -46.76 -20.10
N LYS A 886 -22.00 -46.62 -19.05
CA LYS A 886 -21.18 -47.69 -18.45
C LYS A 886 -20.24 -48.35 -19.47
N GLY A 887 -19.75 -47.54 -20.41
CA GLY A 887 -18.92 -47.96 -21.53
C GLY A 887 -17.47 -48.25 -21.15
N THR A 888 -16.64 -48.48 -22.17
CA THR A 888 -15.21 -48.67 -22.01
C THR A 888 -14.44 -47.41 -22.39
N ASN A 889 -13.32 -47.18 -21.73
CA ASN A 889 -12.38 -46.13 -22.05
C ASN A 889 -11.40 -46.61 -23.12
N ALA A 890 -11.26 -45.80 -24.17
CA ALA A 890 -10.33 -46.02 -25.25
C ALA A 890 -8.98 -45.40 -24.88
N TRP A 891 -7.92 -46.19 -25.01
CA TRP A 891 -6.54 -45.78 -24.82
C TRP A 891 -5.69 -46.19 -26.02
N PHE A 892 -4.75 -45.35 -26.38
CA PHE A 892 -3.72 -45.69 -27.36
C PHE A 892 -2.45 -44.92 -27.02
N SER A 893 -1.31 -45.62 -26.92
CA SER A 893 -0.01 -44.99 -26.76
C SER A 893 0.99 -45.58 -27.75
N ALA A 894 1.75 -44.72 -28.40
CA ALA A 894 2.71 -45.08 -29.42
C ALA A 894 3.99 -44.26 -29.28
N VAL A 895 5.09 -44.84 -29.74
CA VAL A 895 6.38 -44.19 -29.85
C VAL A 895 6.88 -44.30 -31.29
N ALA A 896 7.56 -43.26 -31.76
CA ALA A 896 8.21 -43.25 -33.07
C ALA A 896 9.47 -42.36 -33.05
N PRO A 897 10.48 -42.62 -33.88
CA PRO A 897 10.74 -43.88 -34.58
C PRO A 897 10.84 -45.11 -33.63
N TYR A 898 10.70 -46.33 -34.15
CA TYR A 898 10.86 -47.54 -33.33
C TYR A 898 12.32 -47.77 -32.91
N GLU A 899 13.24 -47.60 -33.86
CA GLU A 899 14.67 -47.88 -33.68
C GLU A 899 15.34 -46.84 -32.77
N GLU A 900 14.98 -45.57 -32.95
CA GLU A 900 15.46 -44.44 -32.16
C GLU A 900 14.27 -43.65 -31.61
N PRO A 901 13.68 -44.08 -30.48
CA PRO A 901 12.48 -43.46 -29.92
C PRO A 901 12.67 -41.97 -29.61
N GLU A 902 11.92 -41.14 -30.32
CA GLU A 902 12.03 -39.68 -30.22
C GLU A 902 10.75 -39.04 -29.70
N ILE A 903 9.59 -39.42 -30.23
CA ILE A 903 8.29 -38.87 -29.83
C ILE A 903 7.38 -39.96 -29.29
N VAL A 904 6.71 -39.68 -28.17
CA VAL A 904 5.61 -40.49 -27.64
C VAL A 904 4.29 -39.73 -27.79
N VAL A 905 3.29 -40.42 -28.33
CA VAL A 905 1.94 -39.91 -28.50
C VAL A 905 0.98 -40.80 -27.74
N THR A 906 0.17 -40.21 -26.87
CA THR A 906 -0.84 -40.92 -26.08
C THR A 906 -2.18 -40.23 -26.22
N ALA A 907 -3.23 -41.00 -26.51
CA ALA A 907 -4.61 -40.52 -26.54
C ALA A 907 -5.53 -41.37 -25.66
N PHE A 908 -6.52 -40.71 -25.08
CA PHE A 908 -7.51 -41.24 -24.16
C PHE A 908 -8.89 -40.65 -24.49
N VAL A 909 -9.91 -41.50 -24.63
CA VAL A 909 -11.30 -41.06 -24.79
C VAL A 909 -12.17 -41.84 -23.80
N ARG A 910 -12.77 -41.13 -22.85
CA ARG A 910 -13.66 -41.74 -21.84
C ARG A 910 -14.99 -42.09 -22.48
N GLY A 911 -15.45 -43.32 -22.29
CA GLY A 911 -16.64 -43.84 -22.97
C GLY A 911 -16.49 -44.04 -24.48
N GLY A 912 -15.30 -43.87 -25.05
CA GLY A 912 -15.05 -43.98 -26.49
C GLY A 912 -14.99 -45.40 -27.04
N GLY A 913 -15.25 -46.43 -26.22
CA GLY A 913 -15.25 -47.81 -26.67
C GLY A 913 -13.83 -48.37 -26.85
N PHE A 914 -13.54 -48.90 -28.04
CA PHE A 914 -12.28 -49.58 -28.32
C PHE A 914 -11.12 -48.60 -28.61
N GLY A 915 -9.96 -48.81 -27.97
CA GLY A 915 -8.76 -47.99 -28.14
C GLY A 915 -8.32 -47.78 -29.59
N SER A 916 -8.40 -48.82 -30.43
CA SER A 916 -8.03 -48.75 -31.85
C SER A 916 -8.99 -47.89 -32.67
N ALA A 917 -10.27 -47.80 -32.29
CA ALA A 917 -11.30 -47.09 -33.05
C ALA A 917 -11.41 -45.61 -32.68
N ALA A 918 -11.30 -45.27 -31.39
CA ALA A 918 -11.45 -43.89 -30.92
C ALA A 918 -10.11 -43.16 -30.75
N SER A 919 -9.22 -43.66 -29.88
CA SER A 919 -7.93 -43.02 -29.60
C SER A 919 -6.89 -43.25 -30.71
N GLY A 920 -7.08 -44.33 -31.47
CA GLY A 920 -6.19 -44.74 -32.54
C GLY A 920 -6.01 -43.75 -33.69
N PRO A 921 -7.09 -43.25 -34.31
CA PRO A 921 -7.02 -42.19 -35.31
C PRO A 921 -6.29 -40.94 -34.81
N VAL A 922 -6.55 -40.50 -33.57
CA VAL A 922 -5.86 -39.35 -32.97
C VAL A 922 -4.34 -39.54 -32.94
N VAL A 923 -3.87 -40.72 -32.51
CA VAL A 923 -2.44 -41.04 -32.49
C VAL A 923 -1.86 -41.10 -33.91
N LYS A 924 -2.62 -41.65 -34.86
CA LYS A 924 -2.20 -41.75 -36.26
C LYS A 924 -2.01 -40.36 -36.88
N ASP A 925 -2.98 -39.47 -36.72
CA ASP A 925 -2.94 -38.11 -37.28
C ASP A 925 -1.73 -37.32 -36.74
N LEU A 926 -1.48 -37.41 -35.44
CA LEU A 926 -0.37 -36.71 -34.79
C LEU A 926 1.00 -37.26 -35.21
N LEU A 927 1.14 -38.59 -35.34
CA LEU A 927 2.38 -39.20 -35.84
C LEU A 927 2.60 -38.91 -37.32
N GLN A 928 1.53 -38.87 -38.12
CA GLN A 928 1.61 -38.48 -39.53
C GLN A 928 2.07 -37.02 -39.67
N PHE A 929 1.45 -36.11 -38.92
CA PHE A 929 1.85 -34.70 -38.88
C PHE A 929 3.29 -34.51 -38.43
N TYR A 930 3.72 -35.27 -37.40
CA TYR A 930 5.11 -35.27 -36.98
C TYR A 930 6.03 -35.71 -38.13
N ALA A 931 5.73 -36.83 -38.78
CA ALA A 931 6.54 -37.34 -39.89
C ALA A 931 6.66 -36.36 -41.07
N ASP A 932 5.55 -35.71 -41.43
CA ASP A 932 5.49 -34.81 -42.58
C ASP A 932 6.28 -33.50 -42.33
N ASN A 933 6.28 -33.01 -41.09
CA ASN A 933 6.91 -31.73 -40.74
C ASN A 933 8.33 -31.87 -40.18
N TRP A 934 8.72 -33.04 -39.67
CA TRP A 934 10.02 -33.23 -39.02
C TRP A 934 11.21 -33.16 -39.99
N HIS A 935 11.00 -33.45 -41.28
CA HIS A 935 12.03 -33.26 -42.31
C HIS A 935 12.34 -31.79 -42.65
N ALA A 936 11.53 -30.83 -42.19
CA ALA A 936 11.74 -29.40 -42.43
C ALA A 936 12.51 -28.68 -41.29
N SER A 937 12.70 -29.33 -40.14
CA SER A 937 13.08 -28.65 -38.88
C SER A 937 14.36 -29.19 -38.23
N ALA A 938 15.23 -29.87 -38.97
CA ALA A 938 16.58 -30.13 -38.48
C ALA A 938 17.23 -28.77 -38.17
N PRO A 939 17.70 -28.51 -36.93
CA PRO A 939 18.39 -27.28 -36.64
C PRO A 939 19.61 -27.18 -37.56
N PRO A 940 19.85 -26.05 -38.24
CA PRO A 940 21.18 -25.79 -38.77
C PRO A 940 22.12 -25.86 -37.58
N GLY A 941 23.15 -26.71 -37.67
CA GLY A 941 24.01 -27.08 -36.56
C GLY A 941 24.33 -25.90 -35.64
N LEU A 942 24.01 -26.06 -34.36
CA LEU A 942 24.67 -25.28 -33.33
C LEU A 942 26.03 -25.95 -33.05
N PRO A 943 27.11 -25.16 -32.90
CA PRO A 943 28.49 -25.65 -32.80
C PRO A 943 28.74 -26.63 -31.64
#